data_AF-A0A2N5JZY8-F1
#
_entry.id   AF-A0A2N5JZY8-F1
#
_cell.length_a   1.000
_cell.length_b   1.000
_cell.length_c   1.000
_cell.angle_alpha   90.00
_cell.angle_beta   90.00
_cell.angle_gamma   90.00
#
_symmetry.space_group_name_H-M   'P 1'
#
loop_
_entity.id
_entity.type
_entity.pdbx_description
1 polymer ?
#
loop_
_entity_poly.entity_id
_entity_poly.type
_entity_poly.pdbx_seq_one_letter_code
_entity_poly.pdbx_strand_id
1 'polypeptide(L)'
;MLLQAERDKLIDEHLFGWDPTPGIVSVWADRLGSAWVWQRIAGQVRCTEEVFCPWLLATTLADLAQLGPSLQPENGQGELDAAVSYRELDGPHDGYRFLLLARPGFALERAIIAGASRRLGRSVQSIHDLDDTYYRVGPVEQYLMASGRVYFRGLVYADLHRLQFDLETTALDPEQGRIFMIAVRDSHGLALTLEAPTARDEARLIQDLCRVIRERNPDIIENHNLFGFDLPFLQRRAELLGVPLALRRAGPPGAQARPADVEHYGDPFRWHRSRRRSRMSIPGRELIDTLDAVRRYDFAARDLPRHRLKDVAKHFGVARPERVYLAGAEVFATYRTQPERVRQYALDDVAEVDSLSQRLLGAPFALAGMAPRRYERLASAGPAMGILEPLLVRAYVRAGAALPRQHAASSDEPDPHAGGALHLYATGIAEQVVKADVASLYPSIMRTYQIGPACDRLEVLLALVDRLTDLRLQHKAAAQAAQPGSLAAGVHTAYQAAMKILINSAYGYLGAGQMALFADRQAAGEVTRRGREVLDQVVAALQERGMALIEADTDGVYFAVPSSWDEARERALVAEIGQRLPVGIRLEFEGRYQAMFSHEVKNYALLTYAGELIVRGVALHSSRVEPFGERFLRQALRCTLRGDVAGVRAAFLATEAALLNQELTVADVASRVRLSKSAETYAETRATHREQHYEALLNAGRTTWSMGERIRVYRGQDGNAVWLPDEHDDHEIGGNWARRDTSNQSTKAELAEPPTAERRDYDVEHYLQVLVSSYASRLRKAFAPADFDQLFRLDLQLGLFDLPIEQIQPLWIRCDTPSDG
;
A
#
# COMPACT_ATOMS: atom_id res chain seq x y z
N MET A 1 -22.72 -26.67 -22.89
CA MET A 1 -23.46 -25.56 -22.25
C MET A 1 -23.77 -25.85 -20.78
N LEU A 2 -24.46 -26.96 -20.45
CA LEU A 2 -24.75 -27.33 -19.04
C LEU A 2 -23.48 -27.47 -18.17
N LEU A 3 -22.47 -28.21 -18.64
CA LEU A 3 -21.19 -28.38 -17.92
C LEU A 3 -20.42 -27.06 -17.71
N GLN A 4 -20.53 -26.10 -18.65
CA GLN A 4 -19.89 -24.79 -18.51
C GLN A 4 -20.62 -23.95 -17.47
N ALA A 5 -21.96 -23.98 -17.45
CA ALA A 5 -22.75 -23.26 -16.46
C ALA A 5 -22.53 -23.79 -15.04
N GLU A 6 -22.36 -25.12 -14.89
CA GLU A 6 -22.01 -25.74 -13.60
C GLU A 6 -20.60 -25.35 -13.14
N ARG A 7 -19.63 -25.32 -14.06
CA ARG A 7 -18.27 -24.85 -13.80
C ARG A 7 -18.25 -23.37 -13.39
N ASP A 8 -18.94 -22.52 -14.13
CA ASP A 8 -19.03 -21.08 -13.84
C ASP A 8 -19.68 -20.84 -12.46
N LYS A 9 -20.73 -21.61 -12.14
CA LYS A 9 -21.37 -21.58 -10.82
C LYS A 9 -20.39 -21.96 -9.71
N LEU A 10 -19.62 -23.03 -9.88
CA LEU A 10 -18.62 -23.45 -8.89
C LEU A 10 -17.52 -22.39 -8.70
N ILE A 11 -17.04 -21.77 -9.78
CA ILE A 11 -16.05 -20.68 -9.70
C ILE A 11 -16.65 -19.46 -9.00
N ASP A 12 -17.91 -19.12 -9.28
CA ASP A 12 -18.62 -18.05 -8.58
C ASP A 12 -18.81 -18.37 -7.08
N GLU A 13 -19.04 -19.63 -6.71
CA GLU A 13 -19.03 -20.06 -5.29
C GLU A 13 -17.65 -19.92 -4.67
N HIS A 14 -16.57 -20.22 -5.40
CA HIS A 14 -15.20 -20.01 -4.93
C HIS A 14 -14.84 -18.53 -4.81
N LEU A 15 -15.42 -17.66 -5.62
CA LEU A 15 -15.12 -16.22 -5.65
C LEU A 15 -16.00 -15.42 -4.69
N PHE A 16 -17.31 -15.65 -4.69
CA PHE A 16 -18.31 -14.88 -3.93
C PHE A 16 -18.88 -15.62 -2.73
N GLY A 17 -18.52 -16.90 -2.54
CA GLY A 17 -19.13 -17.75 -1.53
C GLY A 17 -20.47 -18.34 -1.96
N TRP A 18 -20.85 -19.47 -1.34
CA TRP A 18 -22.06 -20.23 -1.65
C TRP A 18 -23.24 -19.95 -0.71
N ASP A 19 -23.02 -19.23 0.40
CA ASP A 19 -24.10 -18.86 1.31
C ASP A 19 -24.75 -17.53 0.85
N PRO A 20 -26.09 -17.49 0.67
CA PRO A 20 -26.78 -16.32 0.14
C PRO A 20 -27.04 -15.22 1.18
N THR A 21 -26.60 -15.37 2.44
CA THR A 21 -26.86 -14.44 3.54
C THR A 21 -26.50 -13.00 3.16
N PRO A 22 -27.49 -12.09 3.07
CA PRO A 22 -27.24 -10.72 2.64
C PRO A 22 -26.83 -9.83 3.82
N GLY A 23 -26.26 -8.67 3.50
CA GLY A 23 -26.17 -7.55 4.41
C GLY A 23 -25.17 -7.69 5.56
N ILE A 24 -24.28 -8.69 5.54
CA ILE A 24 -23.28 -8.88 6.60
C ILE A 24 -22.37 -7.64 6.66
N VAL A 25 -22.39 -6.93 7.79
CA VAL A 25 -21.60 -5.71 8.04
C VAL A 25 -20.44 -5.95 9.01
N SER A 26 -20.52 -6.99 9.84
CA SER A 26 -19.42 -7.40 10.73
C SER A 26 -19.59 -8.85 11.15
N VAL A 27 -18.47 -9.55 11.34
CA VAL A 27 -18.40 -10.91 11.87
C VAL A 27 -17.39 -10.96 13.01
N TRP A 28 -17.81 -11.56 14.11
CA TRP A 28 -16.93 -11.93 15.20
C TRP A 28 -16.96 -13.44 15.37
N ALA A 29 -15.83 -14.07 15.62
CA ALA A 29 -15.78 -15.49 15.92
C ALA A 29 -14.65 -15.76 16.89
N ASP A 30 -14.82 -16.78 17.73
CA ASP A 30 -13.86 -17.12 18.77
C ASP A 30 -13.40 -18.58 18.71
N ARG A 31 -12.46 -18.93 19.58
CA ARG A 31 -11.94 -20.30 19.70
C ARG A 31 -12.88 -21.23 20.46
N LEU A 32 -13.99 -20.75 21.00
CA LEU A 32 -15.03 -21.60 21.59
C LEU A 32 -15.92 -22.23 20.51
N GLY A 33 -15.83 -21.73 19.27
CA GLY A 33 -16.68 -22.17 18.17
C GLY A 33 -17.97 -21.36 18.09
N SER A 34 -17.99 -20.14 18.64
CA SER A 34 -19.11 -19.22 18.53
C SER A 34 -18.80 -18.15 17.49
N ALA A 35 -19.78 -17.80 16.66
CA ALA A 35 -19.70 -16.74 15.68
C ALA A 35 -20.90 -15.80 15.82
N TRP A 36 -20.67 -14.51 15.89
CA TRP A 36 -21.69 -13.47 15.88
C TRP A 36 -21.65 -12.75 14.54
N VAL A 37 -22.79 -12.72 13.86
CA VAL A 37 -22.92 -12.12 12.53
C VAL A 37 -23.89 -10.95 12.63
N TRP A 38 -23.40 -9.75 12.31
CA TRP A 38 -24.24 -8.56 12.25
C TRP A 38 -24.63 -8.29 10.81
N GLN A 39 -25.94 -8.20 10.56
CA GLN A 39 -26.51 -7.94 9.24
C GLN A 39 -27.30 -6.64 9.23
N ARG A 40 -27.07 -5.80 8.23
CA ARG A 40 -27.91 -4.64 7.91
C ARG A 40 -28.99 -5.06 6.91
N ILE A 41 -30.24 -5.04 7.36
CA ILE A 41 -31.41 -5.38 6.56
C ILE A 41 -32.45 -4.29 6.77
N ALA A 42 -32.93 -3.67 5.68
CA ALA A 42 -33.90 -2.58 5.72
C ALA A 42 -33.51 -1.45 6.70
N GLY A 43 -32.23 -1.06 6.71
CA GLY A 43 -31.70 0.02 7.55
C GLY A 43 -31.45 -0.36 9.02
N GLN A 44 -31.86 -1.55 9.47
CA GLN A 44 -31.65 -2.03 10.84
C GLN A 44 -30.52 -3.06 10.90
N VAL A 45 -29.74 -3.04 11.99
CA VAL A 45 -28.70 -4.05 12.24
C VAL A 45 -29.25 -5.11 13.18
N ARG A 46 -29.20 -6.38 12.75
CA ARG A 46 -29.55 -7.56 13.53
C ARG A 46 -28.31 -8.40 13.79
N CYS A 47 -28.23 -9.04 14.94
CA CYS A 47 -27.14 -9.95 15.28
C CYS A 47 -27.69 -11.36 15.46
N THR A 48 -27.07 -12.34 14.80
CA THR A 48 -27.29 -13.76 15.05
C THR A 48 -26.05 -14.36 15.68
N GLU A 49 -26.26 -15.29 16.61
CA GLU A 49 -25.20 -16.14 17.14
C GLU A 49 -25.31 -17.51 16.47
N GLU A 50 -24.19 -17.98 15.96
CA GLU A 50 -24.04 -19.22 15.25
C GLU A 50 -22.90 -20.02 15.85
N VAL A 51 -22.98 -21.33 15.67
CA VAL A 51 -22.03 -22.26 16.23
C VAL A 51 -21.29 -22.91 15.07
N PHE A 52 -19.96 -22.81 15.07
CA PHE A 52 -19.09 -23.41 14.07
C PHE A 52 -18.05 -24.30 14.75
N CYS A 53 -17.43 -25.20 14.00
CA CYS A 53 -16.34 -26.01 14.52
C CYS A 53 -15.02 -25.35 14.16
N PRO A 54 -14.22 -24.89 15.15
CA PRO A 54 -12.85 -24.51 14.92
C PRO A 54 -12.09 -25.64 14.22
N TRP A 55 -11.25 -25.26 13.26
CA TRP A 55 -10.52 -26.19 12.43
C TRP A 55 -9.09 -25.74 12.15
N LEU A 56 -8.21 -26.70 11.90
CA LEU A 56 -6.90 -26.45 11.32
C LEU A 56 -6.47 -27.62 10.45
N LEU A 57 -5.59 -27.34 9.49
CA LEU A 57 -5.14 -28.32 8.51
C LEU A 57 -3.75 -28.83 8.90
N ALA A 58 -3.54 -30.14 8.82
CA ALA A 58 -2.31 -30.79 9.25
C ALA A 58 -1.78 -31.76 8.18
N THR A 59 -0.46 -31.92 8.15
CA THR A 59 0.22 -32.88 7.26
C THR A 59 0.25 -34.30 7.85
N THR A 60 0.08 -34.40 9.16
CA THR A 60 0.16 -35.65 9.92
C THR A 60 -0.73 -35.63 11.16
N LEU A 61 -1.11 -36.81 11.65
CA LEU A 61 -1.79 -37.02 12.92
C LEU A 61 -0.83 -37.39 14.06
N ALA A 62 0.48 -37.41 13.81
CA ALA A 62 1.48 -37.90 14.76
C ALA A 62 1.44 -37.18 16.13
N ASP A 63 1.20 -35.87 16.15
CA ASP A 63 1.08 -35.09 17.39
C ASP A 63 -0.22 -35.39 18.17
N LEU A 64 -1.20 -36.03 17.53
CA LEU A 64 -2.48 -36.39 18.14
C LEU A 64 -2.59 -37.87 18.48
N ALA A 65 -1.64 -38.71 18.07
CA ALA A 65 -1.67 -40.17 18.27
C ALA A 65 -1.89 -40.57 19.74
N GLN A 66 -1.36 -39.79 20.67
CA GLN A 66 -1.53 -39.95 22.11
C GLN A 66 -2.97 -39.84 22.65
N LEU A 67 -3.88 -39.26 21.87
CA LEU A 67 -5.29 -39.14 22.25
C LEU A 67 -6.01 -40.50 22.18
N GLY A 68 -5.46 -41.48 21.46
CA GLY A 68 -6.03 -42.82 21.32
C GLY A 68 -7.51 -42.74 20.90
N PRO A 69 -8.45 -43.33 21.67
CA PRO A 69 -9.88 -43.28 21.36
C PRO A 69 -10.52 -41.89 21.31
N SER A 70 -9.84 -40.87 21.85
CA SER A 70 -10.29 -39.46 21.83
C SER A 70 -9.94 -38.72 20.53
N LEU A 71 -9.28 -39.41 19.58
CA LEU A 71 -9.09 -38.98 18.20
C LEU A 71 -9.87 -39.93 17.29
N GLN A 72 -10.88 -39.42 16.60
CA GLN A 72 -11.72 -40.23 15.71
C GLN A 72 -11.91 -39.58 14.33
N PRO A 73 -12.10 -40.37 13.26
CA PRO A 73 -12.52 -39.82 11.99
C PRO A 73 -13.89 -39.13 12.14
N GLU A 74 -14.12 -38.05 11.39
CA GLU A 74 -15.40 -37.36 11.37
C GLU A 74 -16.46 -38.18 10.61
N ASN A 75 -17.61 -38.42 11.24
CA ASN A 75 -18.65 -39.33 10.73
C ASN A 75 -19.53 -38.72 9.63
N GLY A 76 -19.10 -37.64 8.97
CA GLY A 76 -19.79 -36.99 7.85
C GLY A 76 -21.09 -36.25 8.19
N GLN A 77 -21.63 -36.42 9.40
CA GLN A 77 -22.82 -35.72 9.90
C GLN A 77 -22.52 -34.40 10.65
N GLY A 78 -21.24 -34.02 10.76
CA GLY A 78 -20.82 -32.78 11.42
C GLY A 78 -20.91 -32.80 12.95
N GLU A 79 -21.26 -33.93 13.55
CA GLU A 79 -21.19 -34.15 14.99
C GLU A 79 -19.77 -34.56 15.41
N LEU A 80 -19.27 -33.96 16.50
CA LEU A 80 -17.98 -34.29 17.10
C LEU A 80 -18.18 -35.41 18.12
N ASP A 81 -18.05 -36.66 17.68
CA ASP A 81 -18.19 -37.84 18.55
C ASP A 81 -16.97 -38.06 19.47
N ALA A 82 -15.91 -37.28 19.29
CA ALA A 82 -14.67 -37.33 20.06
C ALA A 82 -14.18 -35.93 20.44
N ALA A 83 -13.24 -35.87 21.40
CA ALA A 83 -12.64 -34.61 21.82
C ALA A 83 -11.90 -33.89 20.68
N VAL A 84 -11.32 -34.67 19.76
CA VAL A 84 -10.78 -34.21 18.49
C VAL A 84 -11.26 -35.15 17.39
N SER A 85 -11.84 -34.59 16.34
CA SER A 85 -12.17 -35.31 15.12
C SER A 85 -11.23 -34.92 13.99
N TYR A 86 -11.04 -35.81 13.01
CA TYR A 86 -10.30 -35.48 11.80
C TYR A 86 -11.00 -35.98 10.54
N ARG A 87 -10.80 -35.28 9.43
CA ARG A 87 -11.18 -35.73 8.09
C ARG A 87 -9.93 -35.81 7.24
N GLU A 88 -9.68 -36.97 6.63
CA GLU A 88 -8.65 -37.09 5.61
C GLU A 88 -9.19 -36.50 4.29
N LEU A 89 -8.42 -35.61 3.70
CA LEU A 89 -8.75 -34.84 2.51
C LEU A 89 -8.09 -35.46 1.28
N ASP A 90 -8.77 -35.36 0.13
CA ASP A 90 -8.22 -35.87 -1.13
C ASP A 90 -6.99 -35.07 -1.57
N GLY A 91 -5.85 -35.74 -1.77
CA GLY A 91 -4.63 -35.12 -2.27
C GLY A 91 -3.34 -35.86 -1.92
N PRO A 92 -2.18 -35.24 -2.21
CA PRO A 92 -0.89 -35.88 -2.04
C PRO A 92 -0.55 -36.11 -0.56
N HIS A 93 0.21 -37.18 -0.28
CA HIS A 93 0.52 -37.62 1.09
C HIS A 93 1.32 -36.62 1.92
N ASP A 94 2.07 -35.73 1.25
CA ASP A 94 2.87 -34.68 1.86
C ASP A 94 2.11 -33.36 2.05
N GLY A 95 0.90 -33.22 1.49
CA GLY A 95 0.05 -32.06 1.63
C GLY A 95 -0.57 -31.92 3.02
N TYR A 96 -1.26 -30.81 3.27
CA TYR A 96 -2.09 -30.66 4.45
C TYR A 96 -3.40 -31.45 4.29
N ARG A 97 -3.28 -32.76 4.47
CA ARG A 97 -4.33 -33.75 4.16
C ARG A 97 -5.27 -34.06 5.32
N PHE A 98 -5.05 -33.54 6.51
CA PHE A 98 -5.94 -33.77 7.64
C PHE A 98 -6.61 -32.48 8.06
N LEU A 99 -7.93 -32.38 7.90
CA LEU A 99 -8.74 -31.35 8.53
C LEU A 99 -9.04 -31.78 9.97
N LEU A 100 -8.44 -31.10 10.93
CA LEU A 100 -8.61 -31.35 12.36
C LEU A 100 -9.71 -30.44 12.91
N LEU A 101 -10.60 -31.01 13.71
CA LEU A 101 -11.81 -30.37 14.21
C LEU A 101 -11.92 -30.58 15.72
N ALA A 102 -12.19 -29.51 16.47
CA ALA A 102 -12.54 -29.64 17.88
C ALA A 102 -13.34 -28.43 18.36
N ARG A 103 -14.22 -28.69 19.34
CA ARG A 103 -14.92 -27.64 20.08
C ARG A 103 -14.73 -27.87 21.59
N PRO A 104 -14.08 -26.96 22.32
CA PRO A 104 -13.48 -25.70 21.88
C PRO A 104 -12.12 -25.91 21.18
N GLY A 105 -11.75 -25.00 20.26
CA GLY A 105 -10.51 -25.08 19.47
C GLY A 105 -9.22 -25.01 20.28
N PHE A 106 -9.24 -24.40 21.48
CA PHE A 106 -8.06 -24.43 22.36
C PHE A 106 -7.75 -25.85 22.87
N ALA A 107 -8.72 -26.77 22.91
CA ALA A 107 -8.48 -28.16 23.27
C ALA A 107 -7.60 -28.83 22.21
N LEU A 108 -7.84 -28.53 20.93
CA LEU A 108 -7.05 -29.00 19.82
C LEU A 108 -5.62 -28.43 19.83
N GLU A 109 -5.46 -27.12 20.02
CA GLU A 109 -4.14 -26.50 20.13
C GLU A 109 -3.32 -27.11 21.28
N ARG A 110 -3.94 -27.30 22.46
CA ARG A 110 -3.27 -27.94 23.61
C ARG A 110 -2.87 -29.38 23.32
N ALA A 111 -3.73 -30.16 22.66
CA ALA A 111 -3.42 -31.54 22.29
C ALA A 111 -2.23 -31.60 21.32
N ILE A 112 -2.22 -30.73 20.30
CA ILE A 112 -1.12 -30.59 19.34
C ILE A 112 0.18 -30.22 20.06
N ILE A 113 0.18 -29.16 20.87
CA ILE A 113 1.38 -28.68 21.58
C ILE A 113 1.95 -29.76 22.50
N ALA A 114 1.09 -30.46 23.24
CA ALA A 114 1.50 -31.53 24.14
C ALA A 114 2.10 -32.73 23.38
N GLY A 115 1.58 -33.06 22.21
CA GLY A 115 2.10 -34.18 21.42
C GLY A 115 3.32 -33.85 20.60
N ALA A 116 3.37 -32.67 20.02
CA ALA A 116 4.57 -32.15 19.37
C ALA A 116 5.72 -32.05 20.37
N SER A 117 5.46 -31.60 21.60
CA SER A 117 6.50 -31.54 22.64
C SER A 117 7.07 -32.93 22.96
N ARG A 118 6.20 -33.94 23.05
CA ARG A 118 6.63 -35.33 23.28
C ARG A 118 7.40 -35.90 22.09
N ARG A 119 6.88 -35.72 20.88
CA ARG A 119 7.50 -36.25 19.65
C ARG A 119 8.86 -35.60 19.37
N LEU A 120 8.99 -34.29 19.59
CA LEU A 120 10.22 -33.55 19.33
C LEU A 120 11.23 -33.61 20.49
N GLY A 121 10.84 -34.14 21.66
CA GLY A 121 11.69 -34.18 22.86
C GLY A 121 12.06 -32.80 23.41
N ARG A 122 11.35 -31.74 23.01
CA ARG A 122 11.55 -30.35 23.47
C ARG A 122 10.22 -29.72 23.83
N SER A 123 10.23 -28.74 24.73
CA SER A 123 9.02 -27.98 25.03
C SER A 123 8.63 -27.10 23.84
N VAL A 124 7.44 -27.34 23.30
CA VAL A 124 6.76 -26.48 22.34
C VAL A 124 5.82 -25.59 23.14
N GLN A 125 5.89 -24.27 22.95
CA GLN A 125 5.07 -23.33 23.71
C GLN A 125 3.90 -22.83 22.87
N SER A 126 4.05 -22.85 21.56
CA SER A 126 3.06 -22.38 20.63
C SER A 126 2.97 -23.30 19.43
N ILE A 127 1.76 -23.43 18.87
CA ILE A 127 1.60 -24.02 17.53
C ILE A 127 2.39 -23.23 16.48
N HIS A 128 2.75 -21.97 16.76
CA HIS A 128 3.62 -21.14 15.93
C HIS A 128 5.06 -21.66 15.85
N ASP A 129 5.47 -22.56 16.74
CA ASP A 129 6.79 -23.19 16.69
C ASP A 129 6.82 -24.45 15.80
N LEU A 130 5.67 -24.80 15.20
CA LEU A 130 5.41 -25.99 14.39
C LEU A 130 5.04 -25.62 12.95
N ASP A 131 5.77 -24.63 12.41
CA ASP A 131 5.66 -24.21 11.03
C ASP A 131 5.87 -25.43 10.09
N ASP A 132 5.24 -25.40 8.91
CA ASP A 132 5.18 -26.49 7.91
C ASP A 132 4.42 -27.76 8.31
N THR A 133 3.97 -27.90 9.56
CA THR A 133 3.13 -29.04 9.99
C THR A 133 1.65 -28.68 9.99
N TYR A 134 1.31 -27.44 10.34
CA TYR A 134 -0.06 -26.95 10.48
C TYR A 134 -0.31 -25.69 9.68
N TYR A 135 -1.37 -25.69 8.88
CA TYR A 135 -1.95 -24.49 8.29
C TYR A 135 -3.12 -24.00 9.15
N ARG A 136 -3.13 -22.69 9.45
CA ARG A 136 -4.12 -22.07 10.33
C ARG A 136 -4.48 -20.68 9.85
N VAL A 137 -5.73 -20.30 10.12
CA VAL A 137 -6.25 -18.94 9.99
C VAL A 137 -7.02 -18.56 11.26
N GLY A 138 -7.34 -17.28 11.43
CA GLY A 138 -8.09 -16.81 12.59
C GLY A 138 -9.52 -17.38 12.64
N PRO A 139 -10.19 -17.38 13.80
CA PRO A 139 -11.55 -17.91 13.93
C PRO A 139 -12.57 -17.30 12.96
N VAL A 140 -12.44 -16.02 12.63
CA VAL A 140 -13.34 -15.38 11.66
C VAL A 140 -13.10 -15.89 10.25
N GLU A 141 -11.84 -16.00 9.82
CA GLU A 141 -11.52 -16.62 8.53
C GLU A 141 -11.96 -18.08 8.48
N GLN A 142 -11.78 -18.85 9.57
CA GLN A 142 -12.26 -20.23 9.66
C GLN A 142 -13.78 -20.31 9.45
N TYR A 143 -14.55 -19.43 10.11
CA TYR A 143 -15.99 -19.34 9.96
C TYR A 143 -16.41 -18.94 8.54
N LEU A 144 -15.80 -17.88 7.96
CA LEU A 144 -16.15 -17.39 6.62
C LEU A 144 -15.80 -18.43 5.53
N MET A 145 -14.66 -19.11 5.66
CA MET A 145 -14.25 -20.17 4.75
C MET A 145 -15.17 -21.39 4.83
N ALA A 146 -15.55 -21.82 6.04
CA ALA A 146 -16.40 -23.00 6.23
C ALA A 146 -17.87 -22.75 5.88
N SER A 147 -18.41 -21.57 6.22
CA SER A 147 -19.80 -21.19 5.92
C SER A 147 -20.00 -20.78 4.46
N GLY A 148 -18.96 -20.26 3.80
CA GLY A 148 -19.09 -19.66 2.47
C GLY A 148 -19.76 -18.29 2.48
N ARG A 149 -19.86 -17.65 3.65
CA ARG A 149 -20.40 -16.29 3.78
C ARG A 149 -19.35 -15.25 3.43
N VAL A 150 -19.82 -14.10 2.95
CA VAL A 150 -19.02 -12.93 2.58
C VAL A 150 -19.66 -11.67 3.10
N TYR A 151 -18.86 -10.62 3.24
CA TYR A 151 -19.36 -9.31 3.67
C TYR A 151 -20.18 -8.65 2.57
N PHE A 152 -21.08 -7.75 2.97
CA PHE A 152 -21.74 -6.76 2.11
C PHE A 152 -22.54 -7.29 0.91
N ARG A 153 -22.86 -8.59 0.86
CA ARG A 153 -23.72 -9.16 -0.19
C ARG A 153 -25.05 -8.39 -0.25
N GLY A 154 -25.35 -7.82 -1.41
CA GLY A 154 -26.57 -7.02 -1.63
C GLY A 154 -26.54 -5.60 -1.05
N LEU A 155 -25.39 -5.14 -0.56
CA LEU A 155 -25.18 -3.75 -0.15
C LEU A 155 -24.30 -3.03 -1.19
N VAL A 156 -24.48 -1.72 -1.28
CA VAL A 156 -23.50 -0.81 -1.88
C VAL A 156 -22.73 -0.09 -0.79
N TYR A 157 -21.59 0.51 -1.14
CA TYR A 157 -20.75 1.22 -0.17
C TYR A 157 -21.50 2.33 0.59
N ALA A 158 -22.45 2.99 -0.08
CA ALA A 158 -23.30 4.03 0.51
C ALA A 158 -24.30 3.50 1.56
N ASP A 159 -24.60 2.20 1.58
CA ASP A 159 -25.50 1.60 2.58
C ASP A 159 -24.81 1.40 3.94
N LEU A 160 -23.48 1.47 3.98
CA LEU A 160 -22.72 1.33 5.21
C LEU A 160 -22.81 2.62 6.03
N HIS A 161 -23.19 2.48 7.30
CA HIS A 161 -23.14 3.59 8.22
C HIS A 161 -21.71 3.76 8.72
N ARG A 162 -21.01 4.79 8.23
CA ARG A 162 -19.62 5.10 8.57
C ARG A 162 -19.58 6.26 9.53
N LEU A 163 -18.78 6.18 10.58
CA LEU A 163 -18.55 7.24 11.54
C LEU A 163 -17.06 7.53 11.66
N GLN A 164 -16.70 8.79 11.56
CA GLN A 164 -15.35 9.29 11.79
C GLN A 164 -15.29 10.03 13.12
N PHE A 165 -14.19 9.84 13.84
CA PHE A 165 -13.85 10.72 14.96
C PHE A 165 -12.35 11.02 14.97
N ASP A 166 -12.01 12.23 15.39
CA ASP A 166 -10.63 12.73 15.49
C ASP A 166 -10.41 13.36 16.87
N LEU A 167 -9.23 13.15 17.45
CA LEU A 167 -8.89 13.63 18.80
C LEU A 167 -7.99 14.86 18.76
N GLU A 168 -8.38 15.91 19.48
CA GLU A 168 -7.50 17.04 19.78
C GLU A 168 -6.95 16.93 21.20
N THR A 169 -5.62 16.95 21.31
CA THR A 169 -4.91 16.64 22.56
C THR A 169 -3.94 17.75 22.94
N THR A 170 -3.72 17.91 24.25
CA THR A 170 -2.76 18.92 24.76
C THR A 170 -1.30 18.50 24.57
N ALA A 171 -1.07 17.22 24.31
CA ALA A 171 0.23 16.65 23.97
C ALA A 171 0.03 15.32 23.23
N LEU A 172 1.07 14.87 22.55
CA LEU A 172 1.07 13.67 21.71
C LEU A 172 1.27 12.36 22.51
N ASP A 173 1.64 12.48 23.78
CA ASP A 173 1.82 11.37 24.72
C ASP A 173 0.60 11.29 25.67
N PRO A 174 -0.15 10.17 25.71
CA PRO A 174 -1.34 10.05 26.56
C PRO A 174 -1.04 10.06 28.06
N GLU A 175 0.21 9.88 28.50
CA GLU A 175 0.58 10.03 29.91
C GLU A 175 0.73 11.50 30.33
N GLN A 176 1.16 12.36 29.40
CA GLN A 176 1.45 13.77 29.64
C GLN A 176 0.31 14.68 29.20
N GLY A 177 -0.38 14.30 28.13
CA GLY A 177 -1.47 15.03 27.52
C GLY A 177 -2.84 14.52 27.94
N ARG A 178 -3.85 15.32 27.63
CA ARG A 178 -5.27 14.98 27.76
C ARG A 178 -6.01 15.26 26.46
N ILE A 179 -7.14 14.61 26.27
CA ILE A 179 -8.10 14.94 25.22
C ILE A 179 -8.89 16.17 25.69
N PHE A 180 -8.97 17.21 24.86
CA PHE A 180 -9.77 18.40 25.15
C PHE A 180 -10.90 18.62 24.14
N MET A 181 -10.83 18.00 22.96
CA MET A 181 -11.92 18.01 21.98
C MET A 181 -11.93 16.71 21.17
N ILE A 182 -13.12 16.27 20.76
CA ILE A 182 -13.33 15.16 19.83
C ILE A 182 -14.30 15.65 18.75
N ALA A 183 -13.86 15.70 17.50
CA ALA A 183 -14.76 15.91 16.37
C ALA A 183 -15.39 14.57 15.96
N VAL A 184 -16.68 14.57 15.65
CA VAL A 184 -17.42 13.38 15.21
C VAL A 184 -18.24 13.72 13.97
N ARG A 185 -18.13 12.88 12.95
CA ARG A 185 -18.94 12.95 11.73
C ARG A 185 -19.46 11.57 11.37
N ASP A 186 -20.61 11.49 10.69
CA ASP A 186 -21.04 10.24 10.08
C ASP A 186 -21.65 10.40 8.68
N SER A 187 -21.82 9.28 7.98
CA SER A 187 -22.40 9.24 6.63
C SER A 187 -23.91 9.52 6.59
N HIS A 188 -24.57 9.70 7.75
CA HIS A 188 -25.99 10.02 7.89
C HIS A 188 -26.22 11.47 8.34
N GLY A 189 -25.21 12.33 8.15
CA GLY A 189 -25.33 13.79 8.36
C GLY A 189 -25.03 14.29 9.76
N LEU A 190 -24.52 13.44 10.68
CA LEU A 190 -24.01 13.94 11.96
C LEU A 190 -22.71 14.72 11.73
N ALA A 191 -22.60 15.89 12.35
CA ALA A 191 -21.34 16.62 12.51
C ALA A 191 -21.40 17.39 13.83
N LEU A 192 -20.55 17.06 14.79
CA LEU A 192 -20.48 17.75 16.09
C LEU A 192 -19.08 17.71 16.70
N THR A 193 -18.84 18.58 17.66
CA THR A 193 -17.66 18.54 18.54
C THR A 193 -18.09 18.26 19.97
N LEU A 194 -17.38 17.34 20.63
CA LEU A 194 -17.46 17.13 22.07
C LEU A 194 -16.24 17.77 22.72
N GLU A 195 -16.40 18.47 23.84
CA GLU A 195 -15.34 19.27 24.44
C GLU A 195 -15.15 18.98 25.93
N ALA A 196 -13.89 19.05 26.37
CA ALA A 196 -13.48 19.02 27.76
C ALA A 196 -12.62 20.27 28.05
N PRO A 197 -13.25 21.43 28.37
CA PRO A 197 -12.52 22.66 28.66
C PRO A 197 -11.51 22.49 29.80
N THR A 198 -11.85 21.69 30.83
CA THR A 198 -10.97 21.39 31.95
C THR A 198 -10.60 19.90 31.99
N ALA A 199 -9.54 19.56 32.74
CA ALA A 199 -9.12 18.17 32.92
C ALA A 199 -10.18 17.30 33.62
N ARG A 200 -11.09 17.90 34.41
CA ARG A 200 -12.17 17.18 35.08
C ARG A 200 -13.26 16.71 34.10
N ASP A 201 -13.33 17.31 32.93
CA ASP A 201 -14.35 17.03 31.92
C ASP A 201 -13.93 15.89 30.97
N GLU A 202 -12.65 15.51 30.94
CA GLU A 202 -12.12 14.51 29.99
C GLU A 202 -12.79 13.14 30.14
N ALA A 203 -13.06 12.70 31.37
CA ALA A 203 -13.77 11.44 31.60
C ALA A 203 -15.20 11.47 31.01
N ARG A 204 -15.90 12.60 31.15
CA ARG A 204 -17.23 12.80 30.57
C ARG A 204 -17.17 12.84 29.05
N LEU A 205 -16.15 13.49 28.48
CA LEU A 205 -15.90 13.55 27.04
C LEU A 205 -15.77 12.15 26.42
N ILE A 206 -14.99 11.25 27.05
CA ILE A 206 -14.84 9.85 26.60
C ILE A 206 -16.18 9.09 26.73
N GLN A 207 -16.92 9.29 27.82
CA GLN A 207 -18.25 8.69 28.00
C GLN A 207 -19.26 9.19 26.95
N ASP A 208 -19.22 10.49 26.63
CA ASP A 208 -20.07 11.13 25.64
C ASP A 208 -19.77 10.58 24.24
N LEU A 209 -18.49 10.37 23.88
CA LEU A 209 -18.11 9.70 22.63
C LEU A 209 -18.68 8.27 22.55
N CYS A 210 -18.47 7.47 23.60
CA CYS A 210 -19.01 6.10 23.67
C CYS A 210 -20.55 6.08 23.57
N ARG A 211 -21.24 7.08 24.14
CA ARG A 211 -22.70 7.24 24.00
C ARG A 211 -23.07 7.55 22.55
N VAL A 212 -22.43 8.53 21.92
CA VAL A 212 -22.69 8.93 20.52
C VAL A 212 -22.50 7.73 19.58
N ILE A 213 -21.39 7.00 19.70
CA ILE A 213 -21.14 5.81 18.87
C ILE A 213 -22.23 4.74 19.07
N ARG A 214 -22.70 4.55 20.31
CA ARG A 214 -23.75 3.57 20.61
C ARG A 214 -25.11 3.98 20.04
N GLU A 215 -25.48 5.24 20.18
CA GLU A 215 -26.76 5.80 19.70
C GLU A 215 -26.81 5.87 18.18
N ARG A 216 -25.72 6.30 17.52
CA ARG A 216 -25.63 6.32 16.06
C ARG A 216 -25.50 4.91 15.48
N ASN A 217 -24.85 4.01 16.20
CA ASN A 217 -24.67 2.61 15.83
C ASN A 217 -24.00 2.38 14.44
N PRO A 218 -22.84 3.00 14.15
CA PRO A 218 -22.17 2.85 12.85
C PRO A 218 -21.64 1.42 12.62
N ASP A 219 -21.62 0.97 11.37
CA ASP A 219 -20.98 -0.28 10.95
C ASP A 219 -19.46 -0.15 10.94
N ILE A 220 -18.98 1.01 10.51
CA ILE A 220 -17.56 1.31 10.37
C ILE A 220 -17.22 2.49 11.26
N ILE A 221 -16.14 2.37 12.02
CA ILE A 221 -15.47 3.48 12.68
C ILE A 221 -14.15 3.71 11.95
N GLU A 222 -13.93 4.92 11.44
CA GLU A 222 -12.76 5.21 10.62
C GLU A 222 -12.11 6.56 10.93
N ASN A 223 -10.79 6.64 10.83
CA ASN A 223 -10.08 7.93 10.87
C ASN A 223 -8.80 7.85 10.03
N HIS A 224 -8.06 8.96 9.93
CA HIS A 224 -6.71 8.96 9.36
C HIS A 224 -5.66 8.77 10.45
N ASN A 225 -4.89 7.68 10.38
CA ASN A 225 -3.95 7.22 11.42
C ASN A 225 -4.63 6.63 12.67
N LEU A 226 -5.87 6.12 12.53
CA LEU A 226 -6.71 5.57 13.60
C LEU A 226 -5.98 4.56 14.51
N PHE A 227 -5.25 3.59 13.94
CA PHE A 227 -4.52 2.56 14.71
C PHE A 227 -3.19 3.05 15.30
N GLY A 228 -2.72 4.22 14.89
CA GLY A 228 -1.41 4.75 15.25
C GLY A 228 -1.49 5.85 16.30
N PHE A 229 -2.66 6.49 16.43
CA PHE A 229 -2.87 7.61 17.33
C PHE A 229 -4.20 7.52 18.08
N ASP A 230 -5.33 7.70 17.40
CA ASP A 230 -6.63 7.95 18.06
C ASP A 230 -7.05 6.82 19.00
N LEU A 231 -7.10 5.59 18.51
CA LEU A 231 -7.54 4.46 19.34
C LEU A 231 -6.55 4.18 20.49
N PRO A 232 -5.22 4.10 20.27
CA PRO A 232 -4.28 3.90 21.38
C PRO A 232 -4.32 5.03 22.41
N PHE A 233 -4.45 6.28 21.97
CA PHE A 233 -4.52 7.43 22.87
C PHE A 233 -5.82 7.41 23.68
N LEU A 234 -6.97 7.21 23.02
CA LEU A 234 -8.28 7.10 23.66
C LEU A 234 -8.31 5.98 24.70
N GLN A 235 -7.79 4.79 24.34
CA GLN A 235 -7.70 3.64 25.25
C GLN A 235 -6.86 3.96 26.47
N ARG A 236 -5.67 4.52 26.29
CA ARG A 236 -4.79 4.82 27.41
C ARG A 236 -5.38 5.87 28.34
N ARG A 237 -5.99 6.93 27.80
CA ARG A 237 -6.67 7.95 28.61
C ARG A 237 -7.87 7.38 29.35
N ALA A 238 -8.65 6.51 28.71
CA ALA A 238 -9.77 5.84 29.36
C ALA A 238 -9.32 4.96 30.54
N GLU A 239 -8.23 4.21 30.39
CA GLU A 239 -7.60 3.44 31.47
C GLU A 239 -7.17 4.33 32.64
N LEU A 240 -6.44 5.42 32.36
CA LEU A 240 -5.97 6.37 33.38
C LEU A 240 -7.11 7.05 34.14
N LEU A 241 -8.24 7.27 33.48
CA LEU A 241 -9.42 7.93 34.06
C LEU A 241 -10.43 6.94 34.67
N GLY A 242 -10.20 5.62 34.56
CA GLY A 242 -11.14 4.60 35.00
C GLY A 242 -12.46 4.60 34.23
N VAL A 243 -12.45 5.02 32.96
CA VAL A 243 -13.63 5.06 32.08
C VAL A 243 -13.68 3.81 31.20
N PRO A 244 -14.76 3.02 31.20
CA PRO A 244 -14.89 1.89 30.30
C PRO A 244 -15.14 2.33 28.84
N LEU A 245 -14.33 1.84 27.90
CA LEU A 245 -14.55 2.03 26.46
C LEU A 245 -15.60 1.06 25.91
N ALA A 246 -16.87 1.33 26.18
CA ALA A 246 -18.00 0.54 25.73
C ALA A 246 -18.35 0.74 24.23
N LEU A 247 -17.38 0.43 23.35
CA LEU A 247 -17.49 0.66 21.90
C LEU A 247 -18.13 -0.51 21.13
N ARG A 248 -18.15 -1.71 21.72
CA ARG A 248 -18.76 -2.90 21.08
C ARG A 248 -20.22 -2.68 20.72
N ARG A 249 -20.64 -3.26 19.61
CA ARG A 249 -22.06 -3.33 19.24
C ARG A 249 -22.74 -4.41 20.06
N ALA A 250 -23.99 -4.19 20.45
CA ALA A 250 -24.77 -5.19 21.20
C ALA A 250 -24.90 -6.49 20.38
N GLY A 251 -24.68 -7.62 21.06
CA GLY A 251 -24.97 -8.96 20.55
C GLY A 251 -26.44 -9.35 20.77
N PRO A 252 -26.81 -10.62 20.51
CA PRO A 252 -28.19 -11.06 20.69
C PRO A 252 -28.61 -11.00 22.17
N PRO A 253 -29.89 -10.72 22.46
CA PRO A 253 -30.40 -10.72 23.84
C PRO A 253 -30.17 -12.08 24.52
N GLY A 254 -29.61 -12.07 25.73
CA GLY A 254 -29.43 -13.29 26.54
C GLY A 254 -28.14 -14.10 26.31
N ALA A 255 -27.23 -13.66 25.43
CA ALA A 255 -25.96 -14.35 25.20
C ALA A 255 -25.10 -14.44 26.47
N GLN A 256 -24.66 -15.66 26.81
CA GLN A 256 -23.95 -15.98 28.06
C GLN A 256 -22.45 -15.67 28.02
N ALA A 257 -21.84 -15.60 26.82
CA ALA A 257 -20.46 -15.17 26.63
C ALA A 257 -20.41 -13.85 25.86
N ARG A 258 -19.83 -12.82 26.46
CA ARG A 258 -19.63 -11.52 25.81
C ARG A 258 -18.18 -11.43 25.34
N PRO A 259 -17.93 -11.22 24.03
CA PRO A 259 -16.60 -10.86 23.55
C PRO A 259 -16.04 -9.65 24.30
N ALA A 260 -14.71 -9.56 24.41
CA ALA A 260 -14.04 -8.38 24.94
C ALA A 260 -14.44 -7.11 24.17
N ASP A 261 -14.48 -5.95 24.84
CA ASP A 261 -14.89 -4.70 24.19
C ASP A 261 -13.91 -4.27 23.07
N VAL A 262 -12.62 -4.62 23.22
CA VAL A 262 -11.55 -4.37 22.25
C VAL A 262 -10.56 -5.55 22.29
N GLU A 263 -10.22 -6.13 21.13
CA GLU A 263 -9.13 -7.10 21.01
C GLU A 263 -7.92 -6.52 20.27
N HIS A 264 -6.73 -6.77 20.82
CA HIS A 264 -5.46 -6.43 20.19
C HIS A 264 -4.88 -7.63 19.44
N TYR A 265 -4.37 -7.39 18.23
CA TYR A 265 -3.59 -8.39 17.52
C TYR A 265 -2.44 -7.74 16.75
N GLY A 266 -1.33 -8.47 16.59
CA GLY A 266 -0.17 -8.00 15.84
C GLY A 266 -0.41 -8.11 14.35
N ASP A 267 0.11 -7.17 13.55
CA ASP A 267 0.02 -7.28 12.08
C ASP A 267 0.88 -8.47 11.59
N PRO A 268 0.27 -9.54 11.03
CA PRO A 268 1.01 -10.73 10.62
C PRO A 268 1.85 -10.49 9.35
N PHE A 269 1.58 -9.42 8.58
CA PHE A 269 2.27 -9.16 7.32
C PHE A 269 3.44 -8.19 7.49
N ARG A 270 4.67 -8.72 7.38
CA ARG A 270 5.95 -7.99 7.46
C ARG A 270 6.28 -7.19 6.18
N TRP A 271 5.31 -6.54 5.55
CA TRP A 271 5.56 -5.74 4.33
C TRP A 271 6.34 -4.46 4.62
N HIS A 272 6.23 -3.93 5.84
CA HIS A 272 7.12 -2.89 6.34
C HIS A 272 7.92 -3.42 7.52
N ARG A 273 9.26 -3.50 7.39
CA ARG A 273 10.17 -3.75 8.54
C ARG A 273 10.14 -2.64 9.59
N SER A 274 9.26 -1.65 9.43
CA SER A 274 9.19 -0.44 10.24
C SER A 274 7.84 -0.42 10.95
N ARG A 275 7.85 -0.85 12.22
CA ARG A 275 6.78 -0.76 13.23
C ARG A 275 5.82 -1.96 13.31
N ARG A 276 5.89 -2.67 14.45
CA ARG A 276 4.80 -3.52 14.95
C ARG A 276 3.66 -2.59 15.38
N ARG A 277 2.68 -2.34 14.50
CA ARG A 277 1.47 -1.60 14.89
C ARG A 277 0.50 -2.59 15.54
N SER A 278 0.10 -2.34 16.78
CA SER A 278 -0.98 -3.10 17.42
C SER A 278 -2.27 -2.70 16.73
N ARG A 279 -2.97 -3.67 16.13
CA ARG A 279 -4.30 -3.44 15.56
C ARG A 279 -5.33 -3.75 16.63
N MET A 280 -6.44 -3.03 16.57
CA MET A 280 -7.59 -3.23 17.43
C MET A 280 -8.76 -3.75 16.60
N SER A 281 -9.64 -4.52 17.23
CA SER A 281 -10.91 -4.93 16.64
C SER A 281 -12.03 -4.83 17.67
N ILE A 282 -13.23 -4.50 17.21
CA ILE A 282 -14.41 -4.26 18.05
C ILE A 282 -15.54 -5.18 17.59
N PRO A 283 -16.13 -6.01 18.47
CA PRO A 283 -17.25 -6.86 18.10
C PRO A 283 -18.41 -6.06 17.48
N GLY A 284 -18.81 -6.48 16.29
CA GLY A 284 -19.92 -5.93 15.53
C GLY A 284 -19.67 -4.59 14.82
N ARG A 285 -18.43 -4.09 14.82
CA ARG A 285 -18.01 -2.92 14.03
C ARG A 285 -16.67 -3.18 13.34
N GLU A 286 -16.52 -2.67 12.13
CA GLU A 286 -15.23 -2.72 11.42
C GLU A 286 -14.45 -1.42 11.70
N LEU A 287 -13.15 -1.55 11.95
CA LEU A 287 -12.25 -0.40 12.17
C LEU A 287 -11.44 -0.15 10.91
N ILE A 288 -11.47 1.08 10.38
CA ILE A 288 -10.75 1.39 9.14
C ILE A 288 -9.80 2.57 9.35
N ASP A 289 -8.56 2.41 8.90
CA ASP A 289 -7.57 3.49 8.90
C ASP A 289 -7.34 3.96 7.47
N THR A 290 -7.75 5.19 7.16
CA THR A 290 -7.56 5.76 5.82
C THR A 290 -6.08 5.94 5.47
N LEU A 291 -5.17 6.01 6.47
CA LEU A 291 -3.72 6.02 6.21
C LEU A 291 -3.26 4.70 5.57
N ASP A 292 -3.84 3.57 5.95
CA ASP A 292 -3.54 2.28 5.32
C ASP A 292 -4.01 2.28 3.86
N ALA A 293 -5.19 2.84 3.59
CA ALA A 293 -5.73 2.98 2.23
C ALA A 293 -4.88 3.92 1.35
N VAL A 294 -4.42 5.04 1.90
CA VAL A 294 -3.52 5.99 1.23
C VAL A 294 -2.18 5.34 0.88
N ARG A 295 -1.57 4.62 1.83
CA ARG A 295 -0.31 3.90 1.58
C ARG A 295 -0.45 2.84 0.49
N ARG A 296 -1.58 2.13 0.48
CA ARG A 296 -1.87 1.16 -0.57
C ARG A 296 -2.03 1.82 -1.94
N TYR A 297 -2.72 2.96 -2.01
CA TYR A 297 -2.84 3.74 -3.23
C TYR A 297 -1.46 4.18 -3.74
N ASP A 298 -0.65 4.81 -2.88
CA ASP A 298 0.65 5.35 -3.25
C ASP A 298 1.67 4.26 -3.62
N PHE A 299 1.55 3.05 -3.04
CA PHE A 299 2.38 1.91 -3.43
C PHE A 299 2.27 1.62 -4.94
N ALA A 300 1.07 1.80 -5.51
CA ALA A 300 0.81 1.63 -6.93
C ALA A 300 1.04 2.92 -7.74
N ALA A 301 0.52 4.06 -7.30
CA ALA A 301 0.53 5.32 -8.06
C ALA A 301 1.88 6.05 -8.00
N ARG A 302 2.58 5.98 -6.85
CA ARG A 302 3.87 6.62 -6.57
C ARG A 302 3.89 8.11 -6.90
N ASP A 303 2.81 8.80 -6.57
CA ASP A 303 2.55 10.21 -6.89
C ASP A 303 2.25 11.05 -5.64
N LEU A 304 2.21 10.46 -4.44
CA LEU A 304 2.01 11.20 -3.19
C LEU A 304 3.35 11.58 -2.55
N PRO A 305 3.61 12.89 -2.31
CA PRO A 305 4.84 13.33 -1.65
C PRO A 305 4.84 13.04 -0.15
N ARG A 306 3.67 13.09 0.49
CA ARG A 306 3.43 12.90 1.93
C ARG A 306 2.10 12.16 2.12
N HIS A 307 1.98 11.44 3.25
CA HIS A 307 0.78 10.66 3.56
C HIS A 307 -0.08 11.29 4.67
N ARG A 308 0.18 12.55 5.08
CA ARG A 308 -0.65 13.24 6.09
C ARG A 308 -2.01 13.62 5.49
N LEU A 309 -3.05 13.60 6.31
CA LEU A 309 -4.44 13.90 5.92
C LEU A 309 -4.55 15.13 5.00
N LYS A 310 -4.05 16.29 5.47
CA LYS A 310 -4.11 17.56 4.75
C LYS A 310 -3.38 17.54 3.39
N ASP A 311 -2.22 16.87 3.32
CA ASP A 311 -1.43 16.77 2.09
C ASP A 311 -2.18 15.92 1.05
N VAL A 312 -2.75 14.82 1.51
CA VAL A 312 -3.50 13.88 0.68
C VAL A 312 -4.85 14.47 0.24
N ALA A 313 -5.53 15.19 1.13
CA ALA A 313 -6.78 15.88 0.83
C ALA A 313 -6.59 16.95 -0.26
N LYS A 314 -5.49 17.71 -0.20
CA LYS A 314 -5.10 18.65 -1.26
C LYS A 314 -4.79 17.93 -2.57
N HIS A 315 -4.01 16.84 -2.53
CA HIS A 315 -3.66 16.08 -3.73
C HIS A 315 -4.90 15.54 -4.46
N PHE A 316 -5.89 15.01 -3.73
CA PHE A 316 -7.13 14.52 -4.33
C PHE A 316 -8.16 15.61 -4.63
N GLY A 317 -7.87 16.88 -4.32
CA GLY A 317 -8.80 17.99 -4.52
C GLY A 317 -10.06 17.91 -3.65
N VAL A 318 -9.99 17.26 -2.50
CA VAL A 318 -11.13 17.10 -1.56
C VAL A 318 -11.06 18.07 -0.36
N ALA A 319 -9.96 18.81 -0.22
CA ALA A 319 -9.86 19.90 0.76
C ALA A 319 -10.78 21.06 0.36
N ARG A 320 -11.55 21.59 1.32
CA ARG A 320 -12.44 22.74 1.08
C ARG A 320 -11.64 24.02 0.84
N PRO A 321 -12.14 24.96 0.00
CA PRO A 321 -11.46 26.24 -0.22
C PRO A 321 -11.24 27.04 1.08
N GLU A 322 -12.21 27.02 2.00
CA GLU A 322 -12.18 27.72 3.28
C GLU A 322 -11.60 26.88 4.44
N ARG A 323 -10.85 25.81 4.15
CA ARG A 323 -10.24 24.92 5.15
C ARG A 323 -9.36 25.69 6.14
N VAL A 324 -9.60 25.51 7.43
CA VAL A 324 -8.75 26.10 8.48
C VAL A 324 -7.43 25.33 8.60
N TYR A 325 -6.29 26.02 8.61
CA TYR A 325 -5.00 25.40 8.91
C TYR A 325 -4.49 25.90 10.26
N LEU A 326 -4.10 24.96 11.12
CA LEU A 326 -3.42 25.17 12.40
C LEU A 326 -2.19 24.26 12.46
N ALA A 327 -1.09 24.78 13.04
CA ALA A 327 0.04 23.97 13.47
C ALA A 327 -0.34 23.23 14.76
N GLY A 328 0.02 21.94 14.90
CA GLY A 328 -0.45 21.09 16.00
C GLY A 328 -0.05 21.63 17.37
N ALA A 329 1.20 22.11 17.51
CA ALA A 329 1.69 22.77 18.72
C ALA A 329 0.85 23.99 19.17
N GLU A 330 0.17 24.65 18.23
CA GLU A 330 -0.63 25.85 18.49
C GLU A 330 -2.11 25.54 18.74
N VAL A 331 -2.60 24.32 18.47
CA VAL A 331 -4.03 24.00 18.52
C VAL A 331 -4.60 24.25 19.90
N PHE A 332 -3.95 23.76 20.97
CA PHE A 332 -4.47 23.96 22.33
C PHE A 332 -4.39 25.43 22.79
N ALA A 333 -3.33 26.15 22.42
CA ALA A 333 -3.23 27.59 22.71
C ALA A 333 -4.32 28.39 21.99
N THR A 334 -4.59 28.03 20.73
CA THR A 334 -5.68 28.59 19.92
C THR A 334 -7.03 28.25 20.51
N TYR A 335 -7.26 27.03 20.98
CA TYR A 335 -8.52 26.63 21.61
C TYR A 335 -8.88 27.51 22.81
N ARG A 336 -7.89 27.92 23.61
CA ARG A 336 -8.09 28.78 24.78
C ARG A 336 -8.52 30.21 24.43
N THR A 337 -8.25 30.67 23.21
CA THR A 337 -8.50 32.07 22.79
C THR A 337 -9.55 32.17 21.68
N GLN A 338 -9.62 31.19 20.79
CA GLN A 338 -10.45 31.10 19.59
C GLN A 338 -11.02 29.67 19.42
N PRO A 339 -11.87 29.19 20.34
CA PRO A 339 -12.38 27.80 20.31
C PRO A 339 -13.16 27.47 19.03
N GLU A 340 -13.92 28.41 18.46
CA GLU A 340 -14.66 28.19 17.21
C GLU A 340 -13.74 27.83 16.03
N ARG A 341 -12.55 28.44 15.99
CA ARG A 341 -11.57 28.16 14.94
C ARG A 341 -11.03 26.72 15.05
N VAL A 342 -10.86 26.21 16.27
CA VAL A 342 -10.44 24.83 16.52
C VAL A 342 -11.58 23.84 16.24
N ARG A 343 -12.84 24.20 16.53
CA ARG A 343 -13.99 23.38 16.14
C ARG A 343 -14.09 23.22 14.63
N GLN A 344 -13.97 24.32 13.88
CA GLN A 344 -13.97 24.27 12.42
C GLN A 344 -12.80 23.43 11.91
N TYR A 345 -11.61 23.63 12.49
CA TYR A 345 -10.43 22.85 12.16
C TYR A 345 -10.64 21.33 12.31
N ALA A 346 -11.16 20.88 13.46
CA ALA A 346 -11.36 19.46 13.74
C ALA A 346 -12.53 18.86 12.91
N LEU A 347 -13.60 19.64 12.67
CA LEU A 347 -14.70 19.21 11.80
C LEU A 347 -14.29 19.07 10.33
N ASP A 348 -13.37 19.92 9.88
CA ASP A 348 -12.79 19.80 8.54
C ASP A 348 -11.91 18.53 8.42
N ASP A 349 -11.17 18.14 9.46
CA ASP A 349 -10.36 16.91 9.44
C ASP A 349 -11.25 15.67 9.24
N VAL A 350 -12.30 15.48 10.06
CA VAL A 350 -13.24 14.35 9.87
C VAL A 350 -14.01 14.43 8.54
N ALA A 351 -14.18 15.63 7.96
CA ALA A 351 -14.77 15.82 6.64
C ALA A 351 -13.85 15.37 5.49
N GLU A 352 -12.55 15.66 5.59
CA GLU A 352 -11.54 15.21 4.66
C GLU A 352 -11.40 13.68 4.71
N VAL A 353 -11.46 13.08 5.91
CA VAL A 353 -11.45 11.62 6.08
C VAL A 353 -12.63 10.96 5.38
N ASP A 354 -13.86 11.46 5.56
CA ASP A 354 -15.04 10.94 4.86
C ASP A 354 -14.84 10.98 3.33
N SER A 355 -14.27 12.07 2.81
CA SER A 355 -14.00 12.24 1.37
C SER A 355 -12.92 11.28 0.86
N LEU A 356 -11.84 11.08 1.62
CA LEU A 356 -10.79 10.10 1.29
C LEU A 356 -11.31 8.66 1.35
N SER A 357 -12.13 8.36 2.35
CA SER A 357 -12.79 7.07 2.52
C SER A 357 -13.62 6.70 1.28
N GLN A 358 -14.50 7.62 0.84
CA GLN A 358 -15.29 7.46 -0.39
C GLN A 358 -14.42 7.29 -1.66
N ARG A 359 -13.26 7.93 -1.71
CA ARG A 359 -12.34 7.87 -2.86
C ARG A 359 -11.57 6.56 -2.93
N LEU A 360 -11.12 6.03 -1.80
CA LEU A 360 -10.11 4.96 -1.74
C LEU A 360 -10.66 3.59 -1.33
N LEU A 361 -11.79 3.53 -0.63
CA LEU A 361 -12.28 2.28 -0.04
C LEU A 361 -13.28 1.49 -0.87
N GLY A 362 -13.67 1.99 -2.06
CA GLY A 362 -14.56 1.27 -2.96
C GLY A 362 -14.01 -0.12 -3.36
N ALA A 363 -12.73 -0.21 -3.75
CA ALA A 363 -12.12 -1.49 -4.10
C ALA A 363 -11.99 -2.45 -2.88
N PRO A 364 -11.49 -2.02 -1.71
CA PRO A 364 -11.57 -2.82 -0.48
C PRO A 364 -12.98 -3.32 -0.14
N PHE A 365 -14.01 -2.49 -0.34
CA PHE A 365 -15.41 -2.88 -0.11
C PHE A 365 -15.82 -4.01 -1.06
N ALA A 366 -15.55 -3.89 -2.36
CA ALA A 366 -15.86 -4.93 -3.33
C ALA A 366 -15.07 -6.23 -3.06
N LEU A 367 -13.82 -6.14 -2.60
CA LEU A 367 -13.02 -7.30 -2.20
C LEU A 367 -13.62 -8.03 -0.99
N ALA A 368 -14.29 -7.34 -0.07
CA ALA A 368 -14.93 -7.96 1.10
C ALA A 368 -16.16 -8.81 0.71
N GLY A 369 -16.79 -8.48 -0.42
CA GLY A 369 -17.79 -9.34 -1.05
C GLY A 369 -17.23 -10.57 -1.76
N MET A 370 -15.90 -10.75 -1.79
CA MET A 370 -15.23 -11.89 -2.42
C MET A 370 -14.44 -12.70 -1.39
N ALA A 371 -13.44 -12.09 -0.77
CA ALA A 371 -12.47 -12.77 0.07
C ALA A 371 -13.03 -13.13 1.46
N PRO A 372 -12.73 -14.33 2.00
CA PRO A 372 -13.21 -14.77 3.31
C PRO A 372 -12.38 -14.15 4.44
N ARG A 373 -12.37 -12.82 4.53
CA ARG A 373 -11.66 -12.02 5.54
C ARG A 373 -12.48 -10.83 5.99
N ARG A 374 -12.15 -10.31 7.19
CA ARG A 374 -12.72 -9.06 7.71
C ARG A 374 -12.42 -7.90 6.76
N TYR A 375 -13.39 -7.00 6.61
CA TYR A 375 -13.25 -5.80 5.79
C TYR A 375 -12.05 -4.94 6.22
N GLU A 376 -11.85 -4.78 7.52
CA GLU A 376 -10.69 -4.08 8.10
C GLU A 376 -9.35 -4.55 7.52
N ARG A 377 -9.16 -5.86 7.36
CA ARG A 377 -7.92 -6.44 6.82
C ARG A 377 -7.75 -6.15 5.33
N LEU A 378 -8.84 -6.06 4.58
CA LEU A 378 -8.79 -5.87 3.13
C LEU A 378 -8.40 -4.45 2.72
N ALA A 379 -8.48 -3.49 3.63
CA ALA A 379 -7.96 -2.13 3.42
C ALA A 379 -6.42 -2.10 3.37
N SER A 380 -5.73 -2.95 4.13
CA SER A 380 -4.26 -2.95 4.28
C SER A 380 -3.55 -4.22 3.77
N ALA A 381 -4.27 -5.31 3.49
CA ALA A 381 -3.70 -6.57 3.06
C ALA A 381 -3.04 -6.49 1.67
N GLY A 382 -1.88 -7.13 1.54
CA GLY A 382 -1.23 -7.38 0.25
C GLY A 382 -2.11 -8.28 -0.62
N PRO A 383 -2.28 -7.98 -1.93
CA PRO A 383 -3.30 -8.62 -2.75
C PRO A 383 -3.08 -10.12 -3.00
N ALA A 384 -1.82 -10.57 -3.06
CA ALA A 384 -1.46 -11.97 -3.25
C ALA A 384 -1.79 -12.82 -2.00
N MET A 385 -0.93 -12.81 -0.97
CA MET A 385 -1.12 -13.65 0.23
C MET A 385 -2.31 -13.25 1.09
N GLY A 386 -2.64 -11.96 1.10
CA GLY A 386 -3.64 -11.42 2.00
C GLY A 386 -5.07 -11.56 1.49
N ILE A 387 -5.27 -11.80 0.18
CA ILE A 387 -6.60 -11.80 -0.44
C ILE A 387 -6.77 -13.00 -1.38
N LEU A 388 -5.87 -13.18 -2.35
CA LEU A 388 -5.95 -14.26 -3.33
C LEU A 388 -5.76 -15.65 -2.69
N GLU A 389 -4.75 -15.85 -1.86
CA GLU A 389 -4.54 -17.15 -1.18
C GLU A 389 -5.74 -17.61 -0.33
N PRO A 390 -6.37 -16.74 0.51
CA PRO A 390 -7.62 -17.09 1.19
C PRO A 390 -8.76 -17.57 0.27
N LEU A 391 -8.85 -17.07 -0.98
CA LEU A 391 -9.83 -17.55 -1.95
C LEU A 391 -9.50 -18.98 -2.39
N LEU A 392 -8.23 -19.27 -2.68
CA LEU A 392 -7.76 -20.62 -3.03
C LEU A 392 -8.00 -21.59 -1.88
N VAL A 393 -7.64 -21.20 -0.67
CA VAL A 393 -7.83 -22.03 0.53
C VAL A 393 -9.31 -22.32 0.78
N ARG A 394 -10.19 -21.32 0.62
CA ARG A 394 -11.64 -21.55 0.72
C ARG A 394 -12.13 -22.59 -0.27
N ALA A 395 -11.68 -22.53 -1.53
CA ALA A 395 -12.06 -23.49 -2.56
C ALA A 395 -11.63 -24.92 -2.19
N TYR A 396 -10.40 -25.10 -1.71
CA TYR A 396 -9.88 -26.40 -1.27
C TYR A 396 -10.62 -26.96 -0.05
N VAL A 397 -10.87 -26.11 0.95
CA VAL A 397 -11.65 -26.50 2.14
C VAL A 397 -13.08 -26.91 1.74
N ARG A 398 -13.71 -26.16 0.82
CA ARG A 398 -15.04 -26.48 0.28
C ARG A 398 -15.05 -27.81 -0.48
N ALA A 399 -14.02 -28.08 -1.27
CA ALA A 399 -13.89 -29.30 -2.04
C ALA A 399 -13.49 -30.53 -1.21
N GLY A 400 -13.11 -30.35 0.06
CA GLY A 400 -12.56 -31.44 0.88
C GLY A 400 -11.20 -31.93 0.35
N ALA A 401 -10.42 -31.04 -0.26
CA ALA A 401 -9.14 -31.35 -0.89
C ALA A 401 -7.96 -30.86 -0.02
N ALA A 402 -6.89 -31.65 0.01
CA ALA A 402 -5.66 -31.31 0.73
C ALA A 402 -4.98 -30.10 0.08
N LEU A 403 -4.58 -29.12 0.90
CA LEU A 403 -3.75 -28.01 0.44
C LEU A 403 -2.33 -28.52 0.11
N PRO A 404 -1.66 -27.93 -0.89
CA PRO A 404 -0.26 -28.24 -1.13
C PRO A 404 0.58 -27.86 0.09
N ARG A 405 1.63 -28.64 0.32
CA ARG A 405 2.70 -28.30 1.25
C ARG A 405 3.90 -27.90 0.42
N GLN A 406 4.50 -26.77 0.78
CA GLN A 406 5.78 -26.42 0.18
C GLN A 406 6.82 -27.46 0.58
N HIS A 407 7.41 -28.09 -0.42
CA HIS A 407 8.56 -28.94 -0.19
C HIS A 407 9.72 -28.06 0.27
N ALA A 408 10.29 -28.38 1.42
CA ALA A 408 11.65 -27.97 1.77
C ALA A 408 12.72 -28.66 0.89
N ALA A 409 12.31 -29.37 -0.17
CA ALA A 409 13.19 -30.08 -1.07
C ALA A 409 13.80 -29.13 -2.11
N SER A 410 15.06 -28.80 -1.87
CA SER A 410 16.14 -28.71 -2.87
C SER A 410 15.83 -27.98 -4.18
N SER A 411 16.19 -26.70 -4.22
CA SER A 411 17.06 -26.24 -5.29
C SER A 411 18.18 -25.43 -4.63
N ASP A 412 19.26 -26.12 -4.26
CA ASP A 412 20.57 -25.53 -3.99
C ASP A 412 21.20 -24.90 -5.26
N GLU A 413 20.46 -24.85 -6.38
CA GLU A 413 20.83 -24.01 -7.51
C GLU A 413 20.09 -22.67 -7.44
N PRO A 414 20.83 -21.56 -7.25
CA PRO A 414 20.32 -20.25 -7.57
C PRO A 414 20.29 -20.13 -9.09
N ASP A 415 19.30 -20.72 -9.76
CA ASP A 415 19.01 -20.28 -11.12
C ASP A 415 18.39 -18.87 -10.99
N PRO A 416 19.08 -17.80 -11.42
CA PRO A 416 18.53 -16.46 -11.35
C PRO A 416 17.23 -16.44 -12.13
N HIS A 417 16.09 -16.34 -11.43
CA HIS A 417 14.79 -16.15 -12.04
C HIS A 417 14.87 -14.94 -12.98
N ALA A 418 14.94 -15.20 -14.29
CA ALA A 418 14.98 -14.17 -15.30
C ALA A 418 13.62 -13.46 -15.27
N GLY A 419 13.61 -12.24 -14.72
CA GLY A 419 12.44 -11.38 -14.66
C GLY A 419 11.93 -10.96 -16.04
N GLY A 420 11.11 -9.91 -16.08
CA GLY A 420 10.69 -9.31 -17.35
C GLY A 420 11.90 -8.82 -18.17
N ALA A 421 11.75 -8.79 -19.49
CA ALA A 421 12.76 -8.21 -20.38
C ALA A 421 12.94 -6.71 -20.08
N LEU A 422 14.18 -6.24 -20.15
CA LEU A 422 14.56 -4.85 -19.95
C LEU A 422 15.60 -4.49 -21.01
N HIS A 423 15.23 -3.62 -21.94
CA HIS A 423 16.08 -3.19 -23.04
C HIS A 423 16.12 -1.68 -23.12
N LEU A 424 17.34 -1.15 -23.25
CA LEU A 424 17.59 0.26 -23.56
C LEU A 424 18.26 0.29 -24.94
N TYR A 425 17.55 0.80 -25.93
CA TYR A 425 18.03 0.87 -27.31
C TYR A 425 18.73 2.19 -27.59
N ALA A 426 18.25 3.29 -26.99
CA ALA A 426 18.83 4.61 -27.17
C ALA A 426 18.70 5.49 -25.91
N THR A 427 19.71 6.32 -25.70
CA THR A 427 19.74 7.37 -24.66
C THR A 427 19.89 8.73 -25.32
N GLY A 428 19.22 9.74 -24.80
CA GLY A 428 19.13 11.06 -25.44
C GLY A 428 17.71 11.60 -25.42
N ILE A 429 17.42 12.53 -26.32
CA ILE A 429 16.10 13.15 -26.45
C ILE A 429 15.39 12.58 -27.68
N ALA A 430 14.35 11.78 -27.47
CA ALA A 430 13.49 11.31 -28.55
C ALA A 430 12.34 12.28 -28.81
N GLU A 431 12.02 12.51 -30.08
CA GLU A 431 10.85 13.30 -30.50
C GLU A 431 9.71 12.37 -30.92
N GLN A 432 8.46 12.84 -30.78
CA GLN A 432 7.25 12.16 -31.31
C GLN A 432 7.18 10.71 -30.81
N VAL A 433 7.09 10.57 -29.49
CA VAL A 433 7.26 9.29 -28.80
C VAL A 433 5.90 8.66 -28.54
N VAL A 434 5.75 7.40 -28.95
CA VAL A 434 4.59 6.56 -28.66
C VAL A 434 4.98 5.53 -27.61
N LYS A 435 4.04 5.25 -26.70
CA LYS A 435 4.11 4.14 -25.76
C LYS A 435 3.03 3.12 -26.12
N ALA A 436 3.45 1.91 -26.45
CA ALA A 436 2.58 0.76 -26.59
C ALA A 436 2.79 -0.19 -25.40
N ASP A 437 1.71 -0.75 -24.87
CA ASP A 437 1.73 -1.60 -23.67
C ASP A 437 0.83 -2.82 -23.85
N VAL A 438 1.27 -3.98 -23.38
CA VAL A 438 0.47 -5.21 -23.42
C VAL A 438 -0.43 -5.28 -22.19
N ALA A 439 -1.73 -5.12 -22.43
CA ALA A 439 -2.74 -5.05 -21.37
C ALA A 439 -2.72 -6.29 -20.47
N SER A 440 -2.35 -6.09 -19.20
CA SER A 440 -2.25 -7.17 -18.20
C SER A 440 -1.43 -8.36 -18.71
N LEU A 441 -0.23 -8.09 -19.27
CA LEU A 441 0.63 -9.08 -19.94
C LEU A 441 0.66 -10.45 -19.25
N TYR A 442 1.11 -10.53 -18.00
CA TYR A 442 1.28 -11.81 -17.31
C TYR A 442 -0.04 -12.56 -17.09
N PRO A 443 -1.11 -11.94 -16.56
CA PRO A 443 -2.43 -12.58 -16.56
C PRO A 443 -2.89 -13.04 -17.94
N SER A 444 -2.72 -12.24 -18.99
CA SER A 444 -3.10 -12.61 -20.36
C SER A 444 -2.31 -13.82 -20.86
N ILE A 445 -1.02 -13.93 -20.53
CA ILE A 445 -0.18 -15.10 -20.81
C ILE A 445 -0.65 -16.33 -20.03
N MET A 446 -0.92 -16.18 -18.72
CA MET A 446 -1.43 -17.28 -17.90
C MET A 446 -2.72 -17.86 -18.50
N ARG A 447 -3.65 -17.00 -18.94
CA ARG A 447 -4.89 -17.42 -19.61
C ARG A 447 -4.65 -18.05 -20.97
N THR A 448 -3.86 -17.39 -21.82
CA THR A 448 -3.64 -17.82 -23.22
C THR A 448 -2.95 -19.18 -23.30
N TYR A 449 -1.96 -19.41 -22.42
CA TYR A 449 -1.16 -20.63 -22.41
C TYR A 449 -1.56 -21.60 -21.29
N GLN A 450 -2.63 -21.31 -20.56
CA GLN A 450 -3.14 -22.11 -19.44
C GLN A 450 -2.06 -22.42 -18.38
N ILE A 451 -1.30 -21.40 -17.98
CA ILE A 451 -0.20 -21.53 -17.02
C ILE A 451 -0.73 -21.23 -15.61
N GLY A 452 -0.87 -22.29 -14.81
CA GLY A 452 -1.13 -22.26 -13.38
C GLY A 452 -0.05 -23.02 -12.59
N PRO A 453 -0.09 -23.00 -11.25
CA PRO A 453 0.86 -23.73 -10.44
C PRO A 453 0.51 -25.22 -10.47
N ALA A 454 1.50 -26.09 -10.67
CA ALA A 454 1.27 -27.53 -10.80
C ALA A 454 0.69 -28.16 -9.52
N CYS A 455 0.92 -27.52 -8.36
CA CYS A 455 0.38 -27.95 -7.08
C CYS A 455 -1.12 -27.60 -6.88
N ASP A 456 -1.68 -26.71 -7.70
CA ASP A 456 -3.11 -26.39 -7.73
C ASP A 456 -3.89 -27.41 -8.60
N ARG A 457 -4.03 -28.62 -8.07
CA ARG A 457 -4.78 -29.73 -8.70
C ARG A 457 -6.24 -29.41 -9.01
N LEU A 458 -6.83 -28.42 -8.34
CA LEU A 458 -8.20 -27.99 -8.59
C LEU A 458 -8.29 -26.88 -9.64
N GLU A 459 -7.15 -26.41 -10.16
CA GLU A 459 -7.02 -25.32 -11.14
C GLU A 459 -7.74 -24.03 -10.70
N VAL A 460 -7.86 -23.80 -9.39
CA VAL A 460 -8.65 -22.70 -8.84
C VAL A 460 -8.04 -21.36 -9.21
N LEU A 461 -6.72 -21.22 -9.15
CA LEU A 461 -6.06 -19.95 -9.44
C LEU A 461 -6.35 -19.49 -10.87
N LEU A 462 -6.16 -20.38 -11.85
CA LEU A 462 -6.37 -20.03 -13.25
C LEU A 462 -7.85 -19.78 -13.54
N ALA A 463 -8.75 -20.61 -13.00
CA ALA A 463 -10.19 -20.42 -13.13
C ALA A 463 -10.67 -19.10 -12.52
N LEU A 464 -10.11 -18.68 -11.38
CA LEU A 464 -10.39 -17.38 -10.78
C LEU A 464 -9.86 -16.24 -11.65
N VAL A 465 -8.64 -16.32 -12.20
CA VAL A 465 -8.08 -15.31 -13.09
C VAL A 465 -8.94 -15.14 -14.34
N ASP A 466 -9.39 -16.23 -14.94
CA ASP A 466 -10.31 -16.22 -16.09
C ASP A 466 -11.62 -15.50 -15.73
N ARG A 467 -12.31 -15.99 -14.69
CA ARG A 467 -13.61 -15.45 -14.28
C ARG A 467 -13.55 -13.98 -13.87
N LEU A 468 -12.52 -13.61 -13.09
CA LEU A 468 -12.29 -12.22 -12.68
C LEU A 468 -12.04 -11.31 -13.88
N THR A 469 -11.32 -11.78 -14.91
CA THR A 469 -11.05 -10.97 -16.09
C THR A 469 -12.32 -10.71 -16.89
N ASP A 470 -13.15 -11.73 -17.08
CA ASP A 470 -14.42 -11.60 -17.81
C ASP A 470 -15.39 -10.67 -17.06
N LEU A 471 -15.56 -10.87 -15.75
CA LEU A 471 -16.36 -9.97 -14.91
C LEU A 471 -15.80 -8.54 -14.92
N ARG A 472 -14.48 -8.36 -14.88
CA ARG A 472 -13.86 -7.03 -14.93
C ARG A 472 -14.21 -6.30 -16.22
N LEU A 473 -14.21 -6.98 -17.36
CA LEU A 473 -14.60 -6.39 -18.64
C LEU A 473 -16.07 -5.95 -18.62
N GLN A 474 -16.96 -6.77 -18.06
CA GLN A 474 -18.37 -6.44 -17.89
C GLN A 474 -18.56 -5.21 -16.99
N HIS A 475 -17.92 -5.18 -15.82
CA HIS A 475 -17.98 -4.03 -14.91
C HIS A 475 -17.33 -2.78 -15.53
N LYS A 476 -16.24 -2.91 -16.30
CA LYS A 476 -15.62 -1.78 -17.00
C LYS A 476 -16.58 -1.18 -18.04
N ALA A 477 -17.24 -2.01 -18.84
CA ALA A 477 -18.23 -1.57 -19.81
C ALA A 477 -19.45 -0.93 -19.14
N ALA A 478 -19.97 -1.54 -18.07
CA ALA A 478 -21.10 -1.00 -17.31
C ALA A 478 -20.76 0.34 -16.64
N ALA A 479 -19.54 0.51 -16.11
CA ALA A 479 -19.08 1.79 -15.57
C ALA A 479 -19.01 2.90 -16.64
N GLN A 480 -18.62 2.56 -17.87
CA GLN A 480 -18.56 3.50 -19.00
C GLN A 480 -19.96 3.87 -19.53
N ALA A 481 -20.91 2.93 -19.49
CA ALA A 481 -22.28 3.15 -19.93
C ALA A 481 -23.14 3.90 -18.90
N ALA A 482 -22.80 3.81 -17.60
CA ALA A 482 -23.51 4.49 -16.53
C ALA A 482 -23.26 6.01 -16.55
N GLN A 483 -24.23 6.78 -16.04
CA GLN A 483 -24.10 8.24 -15.90
C GLN A 483 -22.89 8.57 -15.00
N PRO A 484 -21.96 9.45 -15.43
CA PRO A 484 -20.83 9.87 -14.62
C PRO A 484 -21.28 10.40 -13.26
N GLY A 485 -20.62 9.94 -12.19
CA GLY A 485 -20.95 10.31 -10.80
C GLY A 485 -22.16 9.60 -10.19
N SER A 486 -22.87 8.74 -10.94
CA SER A 486 -23.97 7.93 -10.38
C SER A 486 -23.46 6.85 -9.41
N LEU A 487 -24.33 6.43 -8.50
CA LEU A 487 -24.07 5.29 -7.60
C LEU A 487 -23.70 4.02 -8.38
N ALA A 488 -24.41 3.74 -9.49
CA ALA A 488 -24.14 2.60 -10.36
C ALA A 488 -22.72 2.66 -10.94
N ALA A 489 -22.31 3.82 -11.47
CA ALA A 489 -20.95 4.02 -11.96
C ALA A 489 -19.89 3.79 -10.87
N GLY A 490 -20.16 4.28 -9.65
CA GLY A 490 -19.29 4.06 -8.49
C GLY A 490 -19.14 2.58 -8.14
N VAL A 491 -20.25 1.82 -8.10
CA VAL A 491 -20.25 0.37 -7.84
C VAL A 491 -19.42 -0.37 -8.89
N HIS A 492 -19.68 -0.16 -10.18
CA HIS A 492 -18.94 -0.84 -11.24
C HIS A 492 -17.46 -0.46 -11.25
N THR A 493 -17.13 0.80 -10.94
CA THR A 493 -15.74 1.27 -10.79
C THR A 493 -15.02 0.56 -9.64
N ALA A 494 -15.69 0.39 -8.49
CA ALA A 494 -15.15 -0.33 -7.34
C ALA A 494 -14.86 -1.81 -7.66
N TYR A 495 -15.82 -2.51 -8.29
CA TYR A 495 -15.65 -3.92 -8.66
C TYR A 495 -14.55 -4.12 -9.70
N GLN A 496 -14.51 -3.33 -10.78
CA GLN A 496 -13.45 -3.50 -11.79
C GLN A 496 -12.06 -3.20 -11.23
N ALA A 497 -11.94 -2.25 -10.28
CA ALA A 497 -10.70 -1.98 -9.58
C ALA A 497 -10.28 -3.14 -8.66
N ALA A 498 -11.20 -3.69 -7.87
CA ALA A 498 -10.97 -4.87 -7.03
C ALA A 498 -10.50 -6.08 -7.86
N MET A 499 -11.16 -6.36 -8.97
CA MET A 499 -10.80 -7.45 -9.88
C MET A 499 -9.42 -7.22 -10.50
N LYS A 500 -9.10 -5.99 -10.94
CA LYS A 500 -7.76 -5.65 -11.47
C LYS A 500 -6.66 -5.96 -10.46
N ILE A 501 -6.90 -5.65 -9.18
CA ILE A 501 -5.94 -5.91 -8.10
C ILE A 501 -5.65 -7.42 -7.98
N LEU A 502 -6.69 -8.26 -7.97
CA LEU A 502 -6.52 -9.71 -7.86
C LEU A 502 -5.83 -10.30 -9.09
N ILE A 503 -6.29 -9.93 -10.29
CA ILE A 503 -5.74 -10.37 -11.58
C ILE A 503 -4.23 -10.07 -11.64
N ASN A 504 -3.84 -8.82 -11.39
CA ASN A 504 -2.44 -8.41 -11.45
C ASN A 504 -1.57 -9.05 -10.35
N SER A 505 -2.18 -9.53 -9.26
CA SER A 505 -1.45 -10.21 -8.17
C SER A 505 -1.19 -11.69 -8.43
N ALA A 506 -1.89 -12.33 -9.36
CA ALA A 506 -1.80 -13.77 -9.62
C ALA A 506 -0.39 -14.20 -10.06
N TYR A 507 0.26 -13.45 -10.95
CA TYR A 507 1.65 -13.72 -11.33
C TYR A 507 2.62 -13.55 -10.14
N GLY A 508 2.48 -12.44 -9.41
CA GLY A 508 3.32 -12.18 -8.23
C GLY A 508 3.17 -13.26 -7.16
N TYR A 509 2.00 -13.89 -7.08
CA TYR A 509 1.72 -15.01 -6.20
C TYR A 509 2.50 -16.28 -6.61
N LEU A 510 2.56 -16.62 -7.91
CA LEU A 510 3.37 -17.75 -8.41
C LEU A 510 4.85 -17.61 -8.03
N GLY A 511 5.40 -16.39 -8.16
CA GLY A 511 6.81 -16.09 -7.92
C GLY A 511 7.19 -15.88 -6.44
N ALA A 512 6.25 -15.94 -5.50
CA ALA A 512 6.49 -15.55 -4.11
C ALA A 512 7.21 -16.60 -3.25
N GLY A 513 7.61 -17.73 -3.84
CA GLY A 513 8.43 -18.75 -3.19
C GLY A 513 7.82 -19.22 -1.88
N GLN A 514 8.63 -19.29 -0.81
CA GLN A 514 8.19 -19.84 0.48
C GLN A 514 7.06 -19.06 1.19
N MET A 515 6.69 -17.89 0.67
CA MET A 515 5.65 -17.05 1.26
C MET A 515 4.23 -17.43 0.82
N ALA A 516 4.05 -18.25 -0.22
CA ALA A 516 2.75 -18.58 -0.83
C ALA A 516 2.49 -20.09 -0.91
N LEU A 517 1.37 -20.56 -0.39
CA LEU A 517 1.01 -21.98 -0.41
C LEU A 517 1.07 -22.62 -1.80
N PHE A 518 0.56 -21.93 -2.82
CA PHE A 518 0.53 -22.43 -4.19
C PHE A 518 1.58 -21.74 -5.10
N ALA A 519 2.66 -21.23 -4.53
CA ALA A 519 3.76 -20.70 -5.34
C ALA A 519 4.37 -21.80 -6.22
N ASP A 520 4.70 -21.43 -7.45
CA ASP A 520 5.35 -22.30 -8.43
C ASP A 520 6.31 -21.46 -9.28
N ARG A 521 7.61 -21.60 -8.98
CA ARG A 521 8.66 -20.85 -9.67
C ARG A 521 8.81 -21.27 -11.14
N GLN A 522 8.52 -22.53 -11.47
CA GLN A 522 8.60 -23.00 -12.86
C GLN A 522 7.47 -22.37 -13.68
N ALA A 523 6.24 -22.37 -13.14
CA ALA A 523 5.13 -21.67 -13.76
C ALA A 523 5.40 -20.16 -13.91
N ALA A 524 5.97 -19.51 -12.88
CA ALA A 524 6.35 -18.10 -12.96
C ALA A 524 7.43 -17.85 -14.04
N GLY A 525 8.41 -18.75 -14.17
CA GLY A 525 9.47 -18.69 -15.18
C GLY A 525 8.94 -18.87 -16.60
N GLU A 526 7.98 -19.78 -16.81
CA GLU A 526 7.32 -19.95 -18.10
C GLU A 526 6.51 -18.70 -18.49
N VAL A 527 5.80 -18.09 -17.53
CA VAL A 527 5.09 -16.82 -17.76
C VAL A 527 6.06 -15.71 -18.19
N THR A 528 7.22 -15.56 -17.53
CA THR A 528 8.20 -14.53 -17.94
C THR A 528 8.84 -14.85 -19.28
N ARG A 529 9.12 -16.13 -19.57
CA ARG A 529 9.67 -16.57 -20.84
C ARG A 529 8.74 -16.23 -22.00
N ARG A 530 7.46 -16.56 -21.89
CA ARG A 530 6.42 -16.16 -22.86
C ARG A 530 6.25 -14.64 -22.94
N GLY A 531 6.39 -13.94 -21.81
CA GLY A 531 6.35 -12.47 -21.76
C GLY A 531 7.44 -11.84 -22.62
N ARG A 532 8.67 -12.37 -22.52
CA ARG A 532 9.79 -11.95 -23.36
C ARG A 532 9.53 -12.24 -24.84
N GLU A 533 9.04 -13.44 -25.19
CA GLU A 533 8.69 -13.77 -26.58
C GLU A 533 7.67 -12.80 -27.19
N VAL A 534 6.68 -12.37 -26.42
CA VAL A 534 5.67 -11.39 -26.85
C VAL A 534 6.28 -10.01 -27.04
N LEU A 535 7.10 -9.56 -26.08
CA LEU A 535 7.79 -8.27 -26.18
C LEU A 535 8.75 -8.25 -27.38
N ASP A 536 9.51 -9.32 -27.60
CA ASP A 536 10.42 -9.48 -28.73
C ASP A 536 9.67 -9.40 -30.07
N GLN A 537 8.46 -9.98 -30.17
CA GLN A 537 7.61 -9.85 -31.36
C GLN A 537 7.18 -8.39 -31.61
N VAL A 538 6.81 -7.66 -30.56
CA VAL A 538 6.43 -6.23 -30.68
C VAL A 538 7.63 -5.40 -31.11
N VAL A 539 8.78 -5.60 -30.47
CA VAL A 539 10.06 -4.94 -30.77
C VAL A 539 10.47 -5.20 -32.22
N ALA A 540 10.47 -6.46 -32.66
CA ALA A 540 10.82 -6.83 -34.03
C ALA A 540 9.87 -6.18 -35.05
N ALA A 541 8.56 -6.21 -34.78
CA ALA A 541 7.57 -5.59 -35.67
C ALA A 541 7.74 -4.06 -35.79
N LEU A 542 8.15 -3.39 -34.72
CA LEU A 542 8.48 -1.96 -34.73
C LEU A 542 9.76 -1.68 -35.54
N GLN A 543 10.80 -2.50 -35.36
CA GLN A 543 12.05 -2.40 -36.12
C GLN A 543 11.84 -2.62 -37.62
N GLU A 544 11.05 -3.62 -38.01
CA GLU A 544 10.70 -3.91 -39.40
C GLU A 544 10.03 -2.72 -40.10
N ARG A 545 9.34 -1.87 -39.34
CA ARG A 545 8.66 -0.66 -39.85
C ARG A 545 9.53 0.60 -39.75
N GLY A 546 10.79 0.45 -39.35
CA GLY A 546 11.73 1.55 -39.24
C GLY A 546 11.50 2.49 -38.06
N MET A 547 10.71 2.07 -37.05
CA MET A 547 10.49 2.90 -35.86
C MET A 547 11.78 2.96 -35.01
N ALA A 548 12.10 4.14 -34.49
CA ALA A 548 13.26 4.32 -33.63
C ALA A 548 12.95 3.86 -32.21
N LEU A 549 13.40 2.66 -31.85
CA LEU A 549 13.22 2.11 -30.49
C LEU A 549 14.02 2.90 -29.46
N ILE A 550 13.43 3.10 -28.27
CA ILE A 550 14.04 3.84 -27.17
C ILE A 550 14.28 2.91 -25.99
N GLU A 551 13.20 2.35 -25.44
CA GLU A 551 13.21 1.47 -24.27
C GLU A 551 12.09 0.44 -24.39
N ALA A 552 12.32 -0.78 -23.93
CA ALA A 552 11.28 -1.79 -23.72
C ALA A 552 11.41 -2.37 -22.31
N ASP A 553 10.31 -2.41 -21.55
CA ASP A 553 10.29 -2.89 -20.18
C ASP A 553 9.09 -3.80 -19.91
N THR A 554 9.33 -5.09 -19.64
CA THR A 554 8.33 -6.11 -19.25
C THR A 554 7.12 -6.22 -20.18
N ASP A 555 6.20 -5.26 -20.15
CA ASP A 555 4.95 -5.13 -20.87
C ASP A 555 4.87 -3.92 -21.82
N GLY A 556 5.78 -2.94 -21.70
CA GLY A 556 5.76 -1.70 -22.48
C GLY A 556 6.94 -1.52 -23.44
N VAL A 557 6.69 -0.76 -24.52
CA VAL A 557 7.73 -0.28 -25.45
C VAL A 557 7.53 1.20 -25.76
N TYR A 558 8.59 1.98 -25.57
CA TYR A 558 8.71 3.36 -26.04
C TYR A 558 9.49 3.40 -27.35
N PHE A 559 8.92 4.09 -28.34
CA PHE A 559 9.53 4.28 -29.65
C PHE A 559 9.15 5.63 -30.23
N ALA A 560 10.07 6.23 -30.99
CA ALA A 560 9.82 7.43 -31.77
C ALA A 560 9.23 7.07 -33.15
N VAL A 561 8.27 7.87 -33.60
CA VAL A 561 7.65 7.77 -34.93
C VAL A 561 8.07 8.96 -35.80
N PRO A 562 7.88 8.91 -37.13
CA PRO A 562 8.21 10.03 -38.00
C PRO A 562 7.47 11.31 -37.61
N SER A 563 8.14 12.46 -37.74
CA SER A 563 7.59 13.75 -37.31
C SER A 563 6.34 14.21 -38.06
N SER A 564 6.10 13.65 -39.25
CA SER A 564 4.92 13.88 -40.08
C SER A 564 3.68 13.10 -39.64
N TRP A 565 3.80 12.17 -38.69
CA TRP A 565 2.69 11.34 -38.26
C TRP A 565 1.73 12.09 -37.34
N ASP A 566 0.46 11.72 -37.44
CA ASP A 566 -0.59 12.09 -36.51
C ASP A 566 -0.96 10.91 -35.60
N GLU A 567 -1.76 11.20 -34.58
CA GLU A 567 -2.21 10.19 -33.62
C GLU A 567 -3.00 9.04 -34.27
N ALA A 568 -3.71 9.31 -35.36
CA ALA A 568 -4.49 8.30 -36.05
C ALA A 568 -3.57 7.22 -36.65
N ARG A 569 -2.47 7.63 -37.30
CA ARG A 569 -1.44 6.72 -37.82
C ARG A 569 -0.71 5.98 -36.70
N GLU A 570 -0.36 6.67 -35.63
CA GLU A 570 0.28 6.05 -34.46
C GLU A 570 -0.60 4.93 -33.87
N ARG A 571 -1.90 5.20 -33.68
CA ARG A 571 -2.87 4.20 -33.19
C ARG A 571 -3.07 3.05 -34.17
N ALA A 572 -3.13 3.34 -35.47
CA ALA A 572 -3.27 2.32 -36.50
C ALA A 572 -2.09 1.35 -36.52
N LEU A 573 -0.85 1.86 -36.37
CA LEU A 573 0.35 1.05 -36.25
C LEU A 573 0.27 0.09 -35.05
N VAL A 574 -0.03 0.61 -33.85
CA VAL A 574 -0.14 -0.21 -32.64
C VAL A 574 -1.23 -1.27 -32.78
N ALA A 575 -2.38 -0.92 -33.37
CA ALA A 575 -3.45 -1.87 -33.64
C ALA A 575 -3.03 -2.96 -34.65
N GLU A 576 -2.30 -2.61 -35.72
CA GLU A 576 -1.80 -3.55 -36.72
C GLU A 576 -0.81 -4.55 -36.12
N ILE A 577 0.14 -4.08 -35.30
CA ILE A 577 1.07 -4.96 -34.58
C ILE A 577 0.30 -5.85 -33.61
N GLY A 578 -0.65 -5.29 -32.86
CA GLY A 578 -1.49 -6.03 -31.93
C GLY A 578 -2.29 -7.17 -32.57
N GLN A 579 -2.70 -7.04 -33.84
CA GLN A 579 -3.41 -8.10 -34.58
C GLN A 579 -2.53 -9.31 -34.91
N ARG A 580 -1.19 -9.17 -34.89
CA ARG A 580 -0.24 -10.26 -35.14
C ARG A 580 0.14 -11.03 -33.88
N LEU A 581 -0.20 -10.51 -32.70
CA LEU A 581 0.07 -11.16 -31.43
C LEU A 581 -0.85 -12.38 -31.21
N PRO A 582 -0.47 -13.33 -30.34
CA PRO A 582 -1.31 -14.48 -30.04
C PRO A 582 -2.71 -14.09 -29.57
N VAL A 583 -3.72 -14.88 -29.93
CA VAL A 583 -5.11 -14.66 -29.52
C VAL A 583 -5.19 -14.58 -27.98
N GLY A 584 -5.82 -13.52 -27.46
CA GLY A 584 -5.92 -13.26 -26.02
C GLY A 584 -4.90 -12.25 -25.48
N ILE A 585 -3.85 -11.95 -26.26
CA ILE A 585 -2.87 -10.91 -25.94
C ILE A 585 -3.23 -9.65 -26.71
N ARG A 586 -3.37 -8.54 -25.99
CA ARG A 586 -3.80 -7.26 -26.56
C ARG A 586 -2.73 -6.19 -26.33
N LEU A 587 -2.20 -5.66 -27.42
CA LEU A 587 -1.39 -4.46 -27.41
C LEU A 587 -2.28 -3.21 -27.40
N GLU A 588 -2.03 -2.29 -26.49
CA GLU A 588 -2.75 -1.03 -26.34
C GLU A 588 -1.86 0.16 -26.67
N PHE A 589 -2.45 1.15 -27.33
CA PHE A 589 -1.86 2.48 -27.41
C PHE A 589 -2.07 3.16 -26.05
N GLU A 590 -1.02 3.28 -25.25
CA GLU A 590 -1.11 3.85 -23.90
C GLU A 590 -0.94 5.37 -23.91
N GLY A 591 -0.01 5.89 -24.71
CA GLY A 591 0.25 7.32 -24.74
C GLY A 591 1.10 7.79 -25.91
N ARG A 592 1.01 9.09 -26.16
CA ARG A 592 1.88 9.84 -27.07
C ARG A 592 2.45 11.06 -26.37
N TYR A 593 3.69 11.37 -26.68
CA TYR A 593 4.46 12.42 -26.04
C TYR A 593 5.22 13.22 -27.09
N GLN A 594 5.29 14.53 -26.89
CA GLN A 594 6.03 15.42 -27.77
C GLN A 594 7.52 15.04 -27.77
N ALA A 595 8.08 14.78 -26.59
CA ALA A 595 9.47 14.36 -26.44
C ALA A 595 9.67 13.49 -25.19
N MET A 596 10.73 12.68 -25.22
CA MET A 596 11.20 11.86 -24.11
C MET A 596 12.69 12.05 -23.91
N PHE A 597 13.13 12.27 -22.67
CA PHE A 597 14.52 12.11 -22.27
C PHE A 597 14.70 10.70 -21.75
N SER A 598 15.41 9.87 -22.51
CA SER A 598 15.78 8.51 -22.14
C SER A 598 17.16 8.54 -21.46
N HIS A 599 17.21 8.22 -20.17
CA HIS A 599 18.45 8.20 -19.40
C HIS A 599 18.92 6.76 -19.15
N GLU A 600 18.11 5.97 -18.45
CA GLU A 600 18.33 4.55 -18.19
C GLU A 600 17.00 3.84 -18.21
N VAL A 601 17.01 2.50 -18.27
CA VAL A 601 15.78 1.72 -18.10
C VAL A 601 15.03 2.19 -16.85
N LYS A 602 13.74 2.50 -17.00
CA LYS A 602 12.84 3.05 -15.97
C LYS A 602 13.24 4.42 -15.41
N ASN A 603 14.17 5.12 -16.06
CA ASN A 603 14.61 6.47 -15.71
C ASN A 603 14.50 7.38 -16.94
N TYR A 604 13.39 8.11 -17.02
CA TYR A 604 13.06 8.95 -18.15
C TYR A 604 12.21 10.16 -17.76
N ALA A 605 12.21 11.19 -18.60
CA ALA A 605 11.27 12.30 -18.51
C ALA A 605 10.46 12.43 -19.81
N LEU A 606 9.16 12.68 -19.71
CA LEU A 606 8.25 12.82 -20.85
C LEU A 606 7.66 14.23 -20.86
N LEU A 607 7.56 14.83 -22.04
CA LEU A 607 6.83 16.06 -22.28
C LEU A 607 5.55 15.73 -23.04
N THR A 608 4.39 16.01 -22.45
CA THR A 608 3.10 15.80 -23.13
C THR A 608 2.82 16.93 -24.12
N TYR A 609 1.92 16.70 -25.09
CA TYR A 609 1.46 17.76 -26.00
C TYR A 609 0.70 18.90 -25.27
N ALA A 610 0.22 18.66 -24.05
CA ALA A 610 -0.36 19.69 -23.18
C ALA A 610 0.71 20.52 -22.44
N GLY A 611 2.01 20.20 -22.60
CA GLY A 611 3.12 20.89 -21.96
C GLY A 611 3.42 20.40 -20.53
N GLU A 612 2.84 19.29 -20.09
CA GLU A 612 3.10 18.70 -18.79
C GLU A 612 4.39 17.87 -18.80
N LEU A 613 5.16 17.95 -17.71
CA LEU A 613 6.41 17.19 -17.53
C LEU A 613 6.15 16.03 -16.57
N ILE A 614 6.38 14.80 -17.06
CA ILE A 614 6.33 13.58 -16.25
C ILE A 614 7.75 13.08 -16.05
N VAL A 615 8.19 12.88 -14.81
CA VAL A 615 9.55 12.40 -14.49
C VAL A 615 9.44 11.06 -13.77
N ARG A 616 10.16 10.05 -14.25
CA ARG A 616 10.20 8.69 -13.69
C ARG A 616 11.64 8.24 -13.42
N GLY A 617 11.79 7.40 -12.41
CA GLY A 617 13.06 6.77 -12.04
C GLY A 617 13.86 7.51 -10.98
N VAL A 618 14.60 6.74 -10.17
CA VAL A 618 15.37 7.23 -9.03
C VAL A 618 16.57 8.10 -9.44
N ALA A 619 17.09 7.89 -10.64
CA ALA A 619 18.20 8.70 -11.17
C ALA A 619 17.74 10.13 -11.48
N LEU A 620 16.50 10.31 -11.94
CA LEU A 620 15.93 11.62 -12.25
C LEU A 620 15.14 12.22 -11.08
N HIS A 621 14.60 11.39 -10.19
CA HIS A 621 13.80 11.81 -9.05
C HIS A 621 14.16 11.02 -7.78
N SER A 622 14.86 11.67 -6.84
CA SER A 622 15.29 11.07 -5.57
C SER A 622 14.38 11.48 -4.42
N SER A 623 14.17 10.59 -3.45
CA SER A 623 13.47 10.95 -2.20
C SER A 623 14.28 11.86 -1.27
N ARG A 624 15.58 12.05 -1.56
CA ARG A 624 16.52 12.91 -0.81
C ARG A 624 16.81 14.22 -1.55
N VAL A 625 15.85 14.72 -2.32
CA VAL A 625 16.04 15.90 -3.15
C VAL A 625 16.03 17.18 -2.31
N GLU A 626 16.96 18.08 -2.60
CA GLU A 626 16.92 19.48 -2.18
C GLU A 626 15.98 20.28 -3.09
N PRO A 627 15.04 21.08 -2.54
CA PRO A 627 14.07 21.82 -3.35
C PRO A 627 14.67 22.72 -4.44
N PHE A 628 15.80 23.39 -4.20
CA PHE A 628 16.44 24.23 -5.20
C PHE A 628 16.88 23.43 -6.43
N GLY A 629 17.51 22.27 -6.21
CA GLY A 629 17.98 21.40 -7.28
C GLY A 629 16.84 20.74 -8.03
N GLU A 630 15.74 20.40 -7.34
CA GLU A 630 14.52 19.89 -8.00
C GLU A 630 13.92 20.93 -8.95
N ARG A 631 13.82 22.20 -8.52
CA ARG A 631 13.31 23.30 -9.36
C ARG A 631 14.19 23.48 -10.60
N PHE A 632 15.51 23.54 -10.42
CA PHE A 632 16.46 23.61 -11.52
C PHE A 632 16.27 22.44 -12.48
N LEU A 633 16.30 21.20 -12.00
CA LEU A 633 16.23 20.01 -12.83
C LEU A 633 14.92 19.95 -13.62
N ARG A 634 13.77 20.26 -13.00
CA ARG A 634 12.48 20.29 -13.69
C ARG A 634 12.44 21.36 -14.78
N GLN A 635 13.00 22.54 -14.52
CA GLN A 635 13.07 23.60 -15.52
C GLN A 635 14.00 23.22 -16.67
N ALA A 636 15.21 22.75 -16.35
CA ALA A 636 16.19 22.33 -17.33
C ALA A 636 15.67 21.19 -18.20
N LEU A 637 15.01 20.16 -17.62
CA LEU A 637 14.38 19.08 -18.37
C LEU A 637 13.32 19.60 -19.36
N ARG A 638 12.47 20.55 -18.95
CA ARG A 638 11.48 21.16 -19.88
C ARG A 638 12.16 21.86 -21.05
N CYS A 639 13.22 22.62 -20.79
CA CYS A 639 13.96 23.33 -21.82
C CYS A 639 14.67 22.33 -22.75
N THR A 640 15.38 21.34 -22.20
CA THR A 640 16.06 20.28 -22.97
C THR A 640 15.08 19.52 -23.87
N LEU A 641 13.91 19.11 -23.35
CA LEU A 641 12.88 18.39 -24.12
C LEU A 641 12.26 19.21 -25.26
N ARG A 642 12.37 20.54 -25.20
CA ARG A 642 11.94 21.46 -26.26
C ARG A 642 13.07 21.86 -27.21
N GLY A 643 14.29 21.40 -26.97
CA GLY A 643 15.49 21.88 -27.68
C GLY A 643 15.92 23.30 -27.31
N ASP A 644 15.38 23.88 -26.23
CA ASP A 644 15.71 25.23 -25.77
C ASP A 644 16.99 25.21 -24.91
N VAL A 645 18.15 25.10 -25.56
CA VAL A 645 19.45 25.02 -24.86
C VAL A 645 19.81 26.34 -24.17
N ALA A 646 19.41 27.48 -24.74
CA ALA A 646 19.57 28.79 -24.10
C ALA A 646 18.79 28.85 -22.77
N GLY A 647 17.57 28.34 -22.74
CA GLY A 647 16.77 28.19 -21.53
C GLY A 647 17.38 27.25 -20.49
N VAL A 648 18.07 26.17 -20.91
CA VAL A 648 18.83 25.29 -20.01
C VAL A 648 19.97 26.07 -19.33
N ARG A 649 20.78 26.79 -20.11
CA ARG A 649 21.88 27.60 -19.57
C ARG A 649 21.36 28.72 -18.67
N ALA A 650 20.29 29.40 -19.06
CA ALA A 650 19.67 30.45 -18.24
C ALA A 650 19.17 29.90 -16.89
N ALA A 651 18.54 28.73 -16.87
CA ALA A 651 18.09 28.10 -15.63
C ALA A 651 19.27 27.72 -14.70
N PHE A 652 20.38 27.25 -15.28
CA PHE A 652 21.60 26.96 -14.53
C PHE A 652 22.20 28.22 -13.90
N LEU A 653 22.44 29.26 -14.72
CA LEU A 653 23.01 30.53 -14.26
C LEU A 653 22.13 31.24 -13.24
N ALA A 654 20.80 31.19 -13.40
CA ALA A 654 19.88 31.77 -12.41
C ALA A 654 19.95 31.04 -11.07
N THR A 655 20.09 29.70 -11.08
CA THR A 655 20.22 28.90 -9.85
C THR A 655 21.57 29.12 -9.18
N GLU A 656 22.64 29.19 -9.97
CA GLU A 656 24.00 29.54 -9.51
C GLU A 656 24.02 30.93 -8.87
N ALA A 657 23.47 31.95 -9.55
CA ALA A 657 23.37 33.30 -9.03
C ALA A 657 22.57 33.37 -7.72
N ALA A 658 21.43 32.66 -7.63
CA ALA A 658 20.63 32.61 -6.41
C ALA A 658 21.37 31.95 -5.23
N LEU A 659 22.23 30.96 -5.50
CA LEU A 659 23.11 30.35 -4.49
C LEU A 659 24.21 31.32 -4.04
N LEU A 660 24.92 31.93 -5.00
CA LEU A 660 26.01 32.88 -4.76
C LEU A 660 25.55 34.13 -4.01
N ASN A 661 24.40 34.69 -4.40
CA ASN A 661 23.80 35.87 -3.77
C ASN A 661 23.05 35.55 -2.48
N GLN A 662 23.00 34.28 -2.08
CA GLN A 662 22.24 33.80 -0.92
C GLN A 662 20.78 34.28 -0.95
N GLU A 663 20.11 34.10 -2.08
CA GLU A 663 18.69 34.41 -2.27
C GLU A 663 17.78 33.29 -1.76
N LEU A 664 18.30 32.06 -1.72
CA LEU A 664 17.60 30.86 -1.24
C LEU A 664 17.61 30.77 0.28
N THR A 665 16.68 30.01 0.85
CA THR A 665 16.64 29.73 2.30
C THR A 665 17.25 28.37 2.65
N VAL A 666 17.54 28.11 3.92
CA VAL A 666 17.96 26.77 4.38
C VAL A 666 16.91 25.70 4.08
N ALA A 667 15.62 26.06 4.02
CA ALA A 667 14.58 25.15 3.59
C ALA A 667 14.69 24.77 2.11
N ASP A 668 15.21 25.66 1.26
CA ASP A 668 15.42 25.39 -0.16
C ASP A 668 16.59 24.42 -0.42
N VAL A 669 17.59 24.41 0.46
CA VAL A 669 18.82 23.61 0.31
C VAL A 669 18.88 22.39 1.23
N ALA A 670 17.93 22.24 2.15
CA ALA A 670 17.88 21.09 3.03
C ALA A 670 17.44 19.83 2.28
N SER A 671 18.17 18.74 2.47
CA SER A 671 17.80 17.42 1.96
C SER A 671 17.02 16.63 3.02
N ARG A 672 16.14 15.75 2.56
CA ARG A 672 15.37 14.88 3.45
C ARG A 672 16.00 13.51 3.57
N VAL A 673 16.36 13.11 4.80
CA VAL A 673 17.06 11.85 5.06
C VAL A 673 16.23 10.96 5.97
N ARG A 674 16.12 9.68 5.61
CA ARG A 674 15.51 8.65 6.46
C ARG A 674 16.55 8.06 7.40
N LEU A 675 16.28 8.09 8.70
CA LEU A 675 17.10 7.47 9.73
C LEU A 675 16.98 5.95 9.64
N SER A 676 18.11 5.26 9.51
CA SER A 676 18.21 3.80 9.34
C SER A 676 18.62 3.06 10.61
N LYS A 677 19.13 3.78 11.62
CA LYS A 677 19.65 3.26 12.89
C LYS A 677 18.92 3.88 14.08
N SER A 678 18.79 3.15 15.18
CA SER A 678 18.37 3.72 16.46
C SER A 678 19.51 4.55 17.09
N ALA A 679 19.21 5.30 18.16
CA ALA A 679 20.23 6.05 18.88
C ALA A 679 21.33 5.14 19.45
N GLU A 680 20.95 3.97 19.96
CA GLU A 680 21.86 2.96 20.49
C GLU A 680 22.74 2.37 19.40
N THR A 681 22.15 1.89 18.30
CA THR A 681 22.90 1.31 17.18
C THR A 681 23.83 2.33 16.53
N TYR A 682 23.42 3.60 16.43
CA TYR A 682 24.32 4.64 15.93
C TYR A 682 25.48 4.89 16.88
N ALA A 683 25.23 4.97 18.19
CA ALA A 683 26.28 5.17 19.21
C ALA A 683 27.38 4.11 19.15
N GLU A 684 27.02 2.85 18.90
CA GLU A 684 27.98 1.74 18.70
C GLU A 684 28.89 1.94 17.48
N THR A 685 28.34 2.51 16.40
CA THR A 685 29.09 2.73 15.14
C THR A 685 29.73 4.12 15.03
N ARG A 686 29.39 5.06 15.91
CA ARG A 686 29.77 6.48 15.81
C ARG A 686 31.28 6.71 15.86
N ALA A 687 32.01 5.88 16.60
CA ALA A 687 33.47 5.99 16.72
C ALA A 687 34.21 5.65 15.42
N THR A 688 33.64 4.75 14.60
CA THR A 688 34.25 4.27 13.35
C THR A 688 33.65 4.90 12.11
N HIS A 689 32.37 5.27 12.13
CA HIS A 689 31.69 5.91 11.01
C HIS A 689 30.70 6.96 11.50
N ARG A 690 31.08 8.24 11.36
CA ARG A 690 30.21 9.38 11.67
C ARG A 690 29.31 9.70 10.48
N GLU A 691 28.02 9.61 10.70
CA GLU A 691 27.00 9.89 9.70
C GLU A 691 26.38 11.26 10.00
N GLN A 692 26.56 12.20 9.07
CA GLN A 692 26.25 13.62 9.25
C GLN A 692 24.83 13.93 9.74
N HIS A 693 23.84 13.15 9.29
CA HIS A 693 22.44 13.36 9.65
C HIS A 693 22.12 12.99 11.11
N TYR A 694 22.86 12.05 11.72
CA TYR A 694 22.73 11.80 13.16
C TYR A 694 23.55 12.79 13.99
N GLU A 695 24.73 13.20 13.52
CA GLU A 695 25.51 14.25 14.18
C GLU A 695 24.74 15.57 14.22
N ALA A 696 24.00 15.90 13.15
CA ALA A 696 23.12 17.06 13.11
C ALA A 696 22.05 17.06 14.22
N LEU A 697 21.45 15.89 14.50
CA LEU A 697 20.49 15.74 15.60
C LEU A 697 21.18 15.90 16.96
N LEU A 698 22.31 15.23 17.16
CA LEU A 698 23.07 15.27 18.41
C LEU A 698 23.57 16.69 18.73
N ASN A 699 24.08 17.40 17.73
CA ASN A 699 24.54 18.80 17.85
C ASN A 699 23.38 19.74 18.20
N ALA A 700 22.17 19.44 17.73
CA ALA A 700 20.95 20.15 18.11
C ALA A 700 20.38 19.70 19.48
N GLY A 701 21.12 18.89 20.25
CA GLY A 701 20.70 18.38 21.56
C GLY A 701 19.68 17.24 21.51
N ARG A 702 19.37 16.71 20.32
CA ARG A 702 18.40 15.63 20.15
C ARG A 702 19.10 14.26 20.22
N THR A 703 18.95 13.60 21.37
CA THR A 703 19.56 12.29 21.67
C THR A 703 18.65 11.09 21.41
N THR A 704 17.39 11.34 21.03
CA THR A 704 16.40 10.28 20.77
C THR A 704 15.67 10.50 19.45
N TRP A 705 15.49 9.41 18.68
CA TRP A 705 14.78 9.40 17.40
C TRP A 705 14.25 8.00 17.07
N SER A 706 13.32 7.93 16.12
CA SER A 706 12.76 6.65 15.66
C SER A 706 13.50 6.12 14.42
N MET A 707 13.81 4.82 14.40
CA MET A 707 14.28 4.18 13.18
C MET A 707 13.19 4.25 12.09
N GLY A 708 13.54 4.79 10.93
CA GLY A 708 12.65 5.06 9.80
C GLY A 708 12.07 6.47 9.76
N GLU A 709 12.30 7.28 10.79
CA GLU A 709 11.96 8.71 10.81
C GLU A 709 12.66 9.45 9.67
N ARG A 710 12.01 10.49 9.13
CA ARG A 710 12.58 11.36 8.09
C ARG A 710 12.85 12.74 8.68
N ILE A 711 14.08 13.22 8.55
CA ILE A 711 14.50 14.55 9.02
C ILE A 711 14.98 15.40 7.85
N ARG A 712 14.98 16.73 7.99
CA ARG A 712 15.66 17.64 7.06
C ARG A 712 17.02 18.03 7.62
N VAL A 713 18.03 18.01 6.76
CA VAL A 713 19.41 18.36 7.11
C VAL A 713 19.99 19.22 6.00
N TYR A 714 20.70 20.28 6.36
CA TYR A 714 21.48 21.09 5.42
C TYR A 714 22.93 21.22 5.90
N ARG A 715 23.84 21.63 5.01
CA ARG A 715 25.22 21.96 5.37
C ARG A 715 25.35 23.46 5.64
N GLY A 716 25.72 23.83 6.86
CA GLY A 716 25.99 25.22 7.24
C GLY A 716 27.32 25.73 6.70
N GLN A 717 27.50 27.06 6.67
CA GLN A 717 28.74 27.73 6.22
C GLN A 717 30.00 27.29 6.97
N ASP A 718 29.86 26.80 8.20
CA ASP A 718 30.93 26.23 9.02
C ASP A 718 31.31 24.79 8.58
N GLY A 719 30.64 24.27 7.55
CA GLY A 719 30.83 22.94 7.00
C GLY A 719 30.11 21.83 7.77
N ASN A 720 29.40 22.16 8.85
CA ASN A 720 28.70 21.20 9.70
C ASN A 720 27.30 20.89 9.15
N ALA A 721 26.82 19.69 9.45
CA ALA A 721 25.44 19.31 9.16
C ALA A 721 24.52 19.85 10.25
N VAL A 722 23.47 20.54 9.83
CA VAL A 722 22.51 21.21 10.72
C VAL A 722 21.12 20.61 10.49
N TRP A 723 20.48 20.19 11.58
CA TRP A 723 19.10 19.71 11.55
C TRP A 723 18.15 20.89 11.40
N LEU A 724 17.26 20.80 10.41
CA LEU A 724 16.17 21.73 10.21
C LEU A 724 14.85 21.03 10.60
N PRO A 725 14.14 21.48 11.65
CA PRO A 725 12.81 20.94 11.95
C PRO A 725 11.86 21.21 10.78
N ASP A 726 10.93 20.32 10.44
CA ASP A 726 9.80 20.72 9.58
C ASP A 726 9.02 21.85 10.30
N GLU A 727 8.58 22.89 9.59
CA GLU A 727 7.72 23.95 10.15
C GLU A 727 6.40 23.41 10.72
N HIS A 728 6.12 22.13 10.47
CA HIS A 728 4.97 21.37 10.92
C HIS A 728 5.40 20.02 11.53
N ASP A 729 6.62 19.91 12.08
CA ASP A 729 7.08 18.72 12.82
C ASP A 729 6.38 18.62 14.19
N ASP A 730 5.06 18.44 14.17
CA ASP A 730 4.44 17.61 15.17
C ASP A 730 4.86 16.18 14.82
N HIS A 731 5.74 15.63 15.65
CA HIS A 731 6.35 14.31 15.52
C HIS A 731 5.39 13.30 14.88
N GLU A 732 5.83 12.57 13.85
CA GLU A 732 5.14 11.33 13.45
C GLU A 732 5.18 10.38 14.65
N ILE A 733 4.12 10.39 15.45
CA ILE A 733 3.99 9.58 16.66
C ILE A 733 3.93 8.12 16.23
N GLY A 734 5.06 7.44 16.31
CA GLY A 734 5.06 6.00 16.47
C GLY A 734 4.50 5.70 17.86
N GLY A 735 3.48 4.84 17.94
CA GLY A 735 2.84 4.36 19.17
C GLY A 735 3.74 3.54 20.10
N ASN A 736 4.96 3.99 20.36
CA ASN A 736 5.97 3.31 21.18
C ASN A 736 6.07 3.91 22.61
N TRP A 737 5.05 4.65 23.07
CA TRP A 737 4.95 5.09 24.46
C TRP A 737 4.78 3.89 25.41
N ALA A 738 4.18 2.79 24.94
CA ALA A 738 3.97 1.55 25.70
C ALA A 738 5.27 0.79 26.06
N ARG A 739 6.45 1.24 25.60
CA ARG A 739 7.75 0.58 25.82
C ARG A 739 8.78 1.44 26.58
N ARG A 740 8.35 2.54 27.22
CA ARG A 740 9.24 3.27 28.14
C ARG A 740 9.35 2.50 29.44
N ASP A 741 10.43 1.73 29.56
CA ASP A 741 10.90 1.18 30.83
C ASP A 741 11.20 2.36 31.77
N THR A 742 10.62 2.35 32.98
CA THR A 742 10.57 3.49 33.92
C THR A 742 11.89 3.76 34.65
N SER A 743 13.03 3.46 34.03
CA SER A 743 14.35 3.45 34.70
C SER A 743 15.34 4.51 34.22
N ASN A 744 14.89 5.57 33.54
CA ASN A 744 15.77 6.72 33.25
C ASN A 744 15.04 8.06 33.38
N GLN A 745 15.17 8.68 34.55
CA GLN A 745 14.99 10.13 34.71
C GLN A 745 16.18 10.81 34.00
N SER A 746 16.02 11.17 32.73
CA SER A 746 16.98 12.05 32.06
C SER A 746 16.70 13.50 32.46
N THR A 747 17.75 14.14 32.96
CA THR A 747 17.87 15.57 33.20
C THR A 747 17.47 16.37 31.95
N LYS A 748 16.60 17.39 32.13
CA LYS A 748 16.31 18.41 31.12
C LYS A 748 17.61 19.17 30.80
N ALA A 749 18.29 18.78 29.73
CA ALA A 749 19.20 19.68 29.04
C ALA A 749 18.33 20.64 28.22
N GLU A 750 18.54 21.95 28.39
CA GLU A 750 17.93 22.98 27.54
C GLU A 750 18.34 22.72 26.08
N LEU A 751 17.37 22.38 25.23
CA LEU A 751 17.59 22.27 23.79
C LEU A 751 17.97 23.65 23.26
N ALA A 752 19.03 23.73 22.47
CA ALA A 752 19.36 24.95 21.73
C ALA A 752 18.17 25.33 20.83
N GLU A 753 17.85 26.62 20.73
CA GLU A 753 16.77 27.07 19.85
C GLU A 753 17.01 26.56 18.42
N PRO A 754 16.03 25.84 17.83
CA PRO A 754 16.23 25.26 16.51
C PRO A 754 16.34 26.35 15.43
N PRO A 755 17.14 26.13 14.38
CA PRO A 755 17.27 27.07 13.27
C PRO A 755 15.93 27.30 12.57
N THR A 756 15.62 28.56 12.26
CA THR A 756 14.42 28.92 11.48
C THR A 756 14.62 28.60 9.99
N ALA A 757 13.54 28.21 9.32
CA ALA A 757 13.55 27.82 7.91
C ALA A 757 13.97 28.97 6.96
N GLU A 758 13.83 30.23 7.39
CA GLU A 758 14.16 31.42 6.59
C GLU A 758 15.64 31.81 6.62
N ARG A 759 16.47 31.15 7.44
CA ARG A 759 17.91 31.42 7.48
C ARG A 759 18.56 31.18 6.12
N ARG A 760 19.75 31.76 5.92
CA ARG A 760 20.52 31.67 4.66
C ARG A 760 21.99 31.33 4.88
N ASP A 761 22.32 30.72 6.02
CA ASP A 761 23.67 30.39 6.47
C ASP A 761 24.18 29.03 5.93
N TYR A 762 23.79 28.66 4.72
CA TYR A 762 24.25 27.43 4.08
C TYR A 762 25.60 27.60 3.37
N ASP A 763 26.33 26.49 3.22
CA ASP A 763 27.61 26.43 2.51
C ASP A 763 27.41 26.57 1.00
N VAL A 764 27.61 27.77 0.48
CA VAL A 764 27.42 28.11 -0.94
C VAL A 764 28.27 27.23 -1.86
N GLU A 765 29.56 27.03 -1.55
CA GLU A 765 30.46 26.24 -2.40
C GLU A 765 30.02 24.78 -2.48
N HIS A 766 29.62 24.21 -1.34
CA HIS A 766 29.04 22.87 -1.32
C HIS A 766 27.81 22.76 -2.22
N TYR A 767 26.86 23.70 -2.11
CA TYR A 767 25.61 23.63 -2.86
C TYR A 767 25.77 23.94 -4.36
N LEU A 768 26.78 24.74 -4.76
CA LEU A 768 27.20 24.87 -6.15
C LEU A 768 27.73 23.53 -6.70
N GLN A 769 28.55 22.82 -5.93
CA GLN A 769 29.00 21.48 -6.32
C GLN A 769 27.83 20.49 -6.37
N VAL A 770 26.87 20.57 -5.44
CA VAL A 770 25.65 19.73 -5.47
C VAL A 770 24.83 20.02 -6.73
N LEU A 771 24.66 21.29 -7.13
CA LEU A 771 23.97 21.67 -8.36
C LEU A 771 24.56 20.95 -9.59
N VAL A 772 25.88 20.91 -9.72
CA VAL A 772 26.53 20.24 -10.86
C VAL A 772 26.52 18.72 -10.70
N SER A 773 27.05 18.21 -9.58
CA SER A 773 27.31 16.78 -9.37
C SER A 773 26.05 15.94 -9.22
N SER A 774 24.98 16.51 -8.64
CA SER A 774 23.76 15.77 -8.27
C SER A 774 22.56 16.10 -9.15
N TYR A 775 22.52 17.29 -9.78
CA TYR A 775 21.38 17.73 -10.59
C TYR A 775 21.71 17.88 -12.05
N ALA A 776 22.67 18.74 -12.41
CA ALA A 776 23.06 18.92 -13.82
C ALA A 776 23.55 17.61 -14.43
N SER A 777 24.34 16.82 -13.69
CA SER A 777 24.82 15.49 -14.10
C SER A 777 23.74 14.54 -14.60
N ARG A 778 22.47 14.71 -14.17
CA ARG A 778 21.33 13.89 -14.63
C ARG A 778 20.99 14.14 -16.10
N LEU A 779 21.34 15.32 -16.63
CA LEU A 779 21.20 15.69 -18.03
C LEU A 779 22.40 15.25 -18.90
N ARG A 780 23.39 14.56 -18.34
CA ARG A 780 24.62 14.18 -19.07
C ARG A 780 24.33 13.36 -20.34
N LYS A 781 23.30 12.54 -20.33
CA LYS A 781 22.91 11.73 -21.50
C LYS A 781 22.13 12.53 -22.56
N ALA A 782 21.76 13.78 -22.29
CA ALA A 782 21.05 14.63 -23.23
C ALA A 782 21.98 15.40 -24.18
N PHE A 783 23.28 15.50 -23.89
CA PHE A 783 24.24 16.33 -24.63
C PHE A 783 25.54 15.57 -24.89
N ALA A 784 26.31 16.01 -25.89
CA ALA A 784 27.68 15.52 -26.05
C ALA A 784 28.53 15.92 -24.83
N PRO A 785 29.58 15.15 -24.46
CA PRO A 785 30.36 15.43 -23.25
C PRO A 785 30.93 16.86 -23.19
N ALA A 786 31.47 17.38 -24.30
CA ALA A 786 32.01 18.73 -24.36
C ALA A 786 30.93 19.82 -24.18
N ASP A 787 29.77 19.63 -24.83
CA ASP A 787 28.63 20.55 -24.73
C ASP A 787 28.06 20.56 -23.32
N PHE A 788 27.97 19.39 -22.67
CA PHE A 788 27.56 19.26 -21.28
C PHE A 788 28.50 20.05 -20.36
N ASP A 789 29.80 19.86 -20.50
CA ASP A 789 30.80 20.54 -19.69
C ASP A 789 30.76 22.06 -19.91
N GLN A 790 30.50 22.51 -21.13
CA GLN A 790 30.30 23.93 -21.45
C GLN A 790 29.02 24.50 -20.80
N LEU A 791 27.90 23.77 -20.86
CA LEU A 791 26.61 24.22 -20.36
C LEU A 791 26.55 24.35 -18.84
N PHE A 792 27.31 23.52 -18.10
CA PHE A 792 27.23 23.41 -16.65
C PHE A 792 28.54 23.74 -15.92
N ARG A 793 29.45 24.45 -16.59
CA ARG A 793 30.68 24.98 -15.98
C ARG A 793 30.35 26.08 -14.96
N LEU A 794 31.00 26.02 -13.79
CA LEU A 794 30.87 26.97 -12.66
C LEU A 794 31.78 28.21 -12.79
N ASP A 795 32.23 28.52 -14.00
CA ASP A 795 33.00 29.74 -14.29
C ASP A 795 32.28 30.58 -15.37
N LEU A 796 32.34 31.89 -15.20
CA LEU A 796 31.66 32.85 -16.08
C LEU A 796 32.44 33.11 -17.39
N GLN A 797 33.48 32.33 -17.68
CA GLN A 797 34.32 32.51 -18.86
C GLN A 797 34.06 31.41 -19.88
N LEU A 798 33.44 31.81 -21.00
CA LEU A 798 33.44 30.98 -22.20
C LEU A 798 34.90 30.73 -22.60
N GLY A 799 35.24 29.46 -22.77
CA GLY A 799 36.53 29.03 -23.28
C GLY A 799 36.73 29.52 -24.71
N LEU A 800 37.99 29.70 -25.12
CA LEU A 800 38.35 30.18 -26.46
C LEU A 800 37.79 29.30 -27.61
N PHE A 801 37.40 28.06 -27.30
CA PHE A 801 36.89 27.06 -28.24
C PHE A 801 35.43 26.66 -27.99
N ASP A 802 34.72 27.38 -27.10
CA ASP A 802 33.33 27.13 -26.78
C ASP A 802 32.42 27.51 -27.97
N LEU A 803 31.40 26.70 -28.25
CA LEU A 803 30.42 27.00 -29.29
C LEU A 803 29.44 28.07 -28.80
N PRO A 804 28.82 28.88 -29.69
CA PRO A 804 27.64 29.64 -29.30
C PRO A 804 26.57 28.70 -28.72
N ILE A 805 25.95 29.08 -27.59
CA ILE A 805 25.01 28.22 -26.86
C ILE A 805 23.83 27.81 -27.75
N GLU A 806 23.46 28.67 -28.71
CA GLU A 806 22.39 28.44 -29.69
C GLU A 806 22.74 27.36 -30.73
N GLN A 807 24.03 27.02 -30.88
CA GLN A 807 24.52 25.98 -31.78
C GLN A 807 24.63 24.62 -31.11
N ILE A 808 24.62 24.56 -29.78
CA ILE A 808 24.58 23.30 -29.05
C ILE A 808 23.24 22.63 -29.29
N GLN A 809 23.26 21.32 -29.58
CA GLN A 809 22.07 20.52 -29.82
C GLN A 809 21.99 19.37 -28.82
N PRO A 810 20.79 19.05 -28.30
CA PRO A 810 20.60 17.78 -27.63
C PRO A 810 20.92 16.59 -28.54
N LEU A 811 21.28 15.45 -27.95
CA LEU A 811 21.44 14.18 -28.65
C LEU A 811 20.05 13.65 -29.04
N TRP A 812 19.58 14.05 -30.22
CA TRP A 812 18.26 13.69 -30.72
C TRP A 812 18.19 12.22 -31.19
N ILE A 813 17.10 11.54 -30.80
CA ILE A 813 16.68 10.24 -31.31
C ILE A 813 15.48 10.50 -32.22
N ARG A 814 15.68 10.41 -33.53
CA ARG A 814 14.64 10.66 -34.53
C ARG A 814 14.35 9.41 -35.34
N CYS A 815 13.09 9.24 -35.70
CA CYS A 815 12.67 8.26 -36.68
C CYS A 815 12.70 8.92 -38.05
N ASP A 816 13.79 8.73 -38.79
CA ASP A 816 13.89 9.23 -40.16
C ASP A 816 13.00 8.37 -41.07
N THR A 817 12.14 9.00 -41.87
CA THR A 817 11.45 8.29 -42.96
C THR A 817 12.49 7.77 -43.95
N PRO A 818 12.42 6.51 -44.43
CA PRO A 818 12.96 6.22 -45.75
C PRO A 818 12.25 7.18 -46.70
N SER A 819 13.02 7.97 -47.45
CA SER A 819 12.46 8.75 -48.57
C SER A 819 11.57 7.81 -49.40
N ASP A 820 10.27 8.11 -49.48
CA ASP A 820 9.32 7.38 -50.35
C ASP A 820 9.95 7.34 -51.76
N GLY A 821 10.45 6.16 -52.12
CA GLY A 821 11.12 5.87 -53.38
C GLY A 821 10.30 4.90 -54.19
#